data_AF-A0A9X2CGE6-F1
#
_entry.id   AF-A0A9X2CGE6-F1
#
_cell.length_a   1.000
_cell.length_b   1.000
_cell.length_c   1.000
_cell.angle_alpha   90.00
_cell.angle_beta   90.00
_cell.angle_gamma   90.00
#
_symmetry.space_group_name_H-M   'P 1'
#
loop_
_entity.id
_entity.type
_entity.pdbx_description
1 polymer ?
#
loop_
_entity_poly.entity_id
_entity_poly.type
_entity_poly.pdbx_seq_one_letter_code
_entity_poly.pdbx_strand_id
1 'polypeptide(L)'
;MSKPQPLNHTREQITSLDNELLALLARRRELSLDVARSKEVDVRPIRDTTREKELLSRLVKQGREQGLDAHYVISLYQSIIEDSVLNQQAYLHGRANPETQKQQYCIAYLGARGSYSYLAASRYCDRRQVEMQDLGCQSFDEIVSAVESGHADYGFLPIENTSSGSINEVYDVLQHTSLAIVGETTIEVGHCLLANSGSTINDIKTVYAHPQPISQCSRYLSQHGEFKLEYCSSSAEAMEKVCNANDNSVAAIGSAEGGALYQLEAVDSGLANQKINQSRFIVVARKAVEVPSQLPAKCTLIMATGQKPGALVEALLVLKARNLNMSKLESRPIPGTPWEEMFYLDIDANLASEPMQAALKELEKTTRFIKVLGCYPCETVKPTQLSSSQLMIEPNTSKATTVQATTQTKEQRVSKQYKAQPSQVLCGQLSLGNGHIGALAQVQLPIDLPQFEQMAKALKESGFQAVVIQGLSQQSDLISSIDNFKNALAQFDLVCILAIEHETDLTIATQFADMVMLSGNLMYNQAILTQLGSLLIPVILERNAMASVDDLLNAAEEVLSQGNQQLALCESGVTTLNNSGKPSLDLAALVELKALSHLPVVVNPSYAIDAEQLPTFAKAIKQLKGDGVMMNLSAIESGSQGQSDELVKTVLSNLYH
;
A
#
# COMPACT_ATOMS: atom_id res chain seq x y z
N MET A 1 48.74 2.56 19.75
CA MET A 1 47.34 3.02 19.80
C MET A 1 47.29 4.24 20.71
N SER A 2 46.97 5.43 20.18
CA SER A 2 46.79 6.62 21.01
C SER A 2 45.52 6.48 21.85
N LYS A 3 45.53 6.96 23.10
CA LYS A 3 44.32 6.97 23.94
C LYS A 3 43.20 7.73 23.21
N PRO A 4 41.96 7.20 23.19
CA PRO A 4 40.81 7.91 22.63
C PRO A 4 40.57 9.22 23.39
N GLN A 5 40.05 10.24 22.69
CA GLN A 5 39.75 11.54 23.29
C GLN A 5 38.72 11.42 24.43
N PRO A 6 38.73 12.36 25.40
CA PRO A 6 37.75 12.38 26.49
C PRO A 6 36.33 12.58 25.95
N LEU A 7 35.40 11.73 26.40
CA LEU A 7 33.99 11.71 25.96
C LEU A 7 33.31 13.09 25.94
N ASN A 8 33.57 13.92 26.96
CA ASN A 8 32.95 15.24 27.07
C ASN A 8 33.39 16.20 25.97
N HIS A 9 34.66 16.13 25.55
CA HIS A 9 35.17 16.98 24.48
C HIS A 9 34.55 16.64 23.12
N THR A 10 34.38 15.33 22.83
CA THR A 10 33.68 14.89 21.62
C THR A 10 32.21 15.29 21.63
N ARG A 11 31.53 15.25 22.79
CA ARG A 11 30.13 15.71 22.91
C ARG A 11 30.01 17.22 22.67
N GLU A 12 30.91 18.03 23.19
CA GLU A 12 30.92 19.49 22.94
C GLU A 12 31.13 19.80 21.45
N GLN A 13 32.01 19.05 20.77
CA GLN A 13 32.21 19.19 19.32
C GLN A 13 30.95 18.83 18.53
N ILE A 14 30.24 17.76 18.91
CA ILE A 14 28.97 17.37 18.30
C ILE A 14 27.93 18.49 18.50
N THR A 15 27.78 19.00 19.72
CA THR A 15 26.82 20.09 20.00
C THR A 15 27.13 21.36 19.20
N SER A 16 28.42 21.70 19.00
CA SER A 16 28.79 22.84 18.14
C SER A 16 28.36 22.61 16.69
N LEU A 17 28.58 21.40 16.17
CA LEU A 17 28.18 20.99 14.82
C LEU A 17 26.65 21.03 14.64
N ASP A 18 25.90 20.56 15.64
CA ASP A 18 24.43 20.60 15.62
C ASP A 18 23.90 22.04 15.53
N ASN A 19 24.51 22.98 16.25
CA ASN A 19 24.14 24.39 16.18
C ASN A 19 24.40 24.99 14.78
N GLU A 20 25.51 24.61 14.13
CA GLU A 20 25.81 25.04 12.76
C GLU A 20 24.80 24.47 11.75
N LEU A 21 24.42 23.19 11.90
CA LEU A 21 23.41 22.56 11.06
C LEU A 21 22.06 23.28 11.19
N LEU A 22 21.63 23.62 12.40
CA LEU A 22 20.41 24.38 12.64
C LEU A 22 20.45 25.76 11.94
N ALA A 23 21.56 26.48 12.03
CA ALA A 23 21.73 27.76 11.36
C ALA A 23 21.67 27.63 9.82
N LEU A 24 22.28 26.60 9.25
CA LEU A 24 22.25 26.32 7.81
C LEU A 24 20.83 25.96 7.32
N LEU A 25 20.09 25.16 8.10
CA LEU A 25 18.71 24.81 7.79
C LEU A 25 17.79 26.05 7.83
N ALA A 26 17.95 26.91 8.83
CA ALA A 26 17.23 28.18 8.91
C ALA A 26 17.51 29.08 7.69
N ARG A 27 18.78 29.21 7.30
CA ARG A 27 19.16 30.00 6.12
C ARG A 27 18.60 29.42 4.82
N ARG A 28 18.57 28.09 4.70
CA ARG A 28 17.95 27.41 3.54
C ARG A 28 16.44 27.67 3.48
N ARG A 29 15.76 27.72 4.63
CA ARG A 29 14.33 28.05 4.73
C ARG A 29 14.04 29.47 4.20
N GLU A 30 14.88 30.45 4.55
CA GLU A 30 14.77 31.81 3.99
C GLU A 30 14.89 31.82 2.46
N LEU A 31 15.89 31.11 1.90
CA LEU A 31 16.07 31.01 0.45
C LEU A 31 14.89 30.30 -0.24
N SER A 32 14.26 29.33 0.42
CA SER A 32 13.04 28.67 -0.09
C SER A 32 11.88 29.66 -0.22
N LEU A 33 11.75 30.62 0.69
CA LEU A 33 10.73 31.66 0.60
C LEU A 33 11.03 32.64 -0.55
N ASP A 34 12.29 32.97 -0.80
CA ASP A 34 12.69 33.76 -1.97
C ASP A 34 12.37 33.04 -3.29
N VAL A 35 12.51 31.71 -3.33
CA VAL A 35 12.06 30.90 -4.48
C VAL A 35 10.54 31.01 -4.67
N ALA A 36 9.73 30.97 -3.60
CA ALA A 36 8.28 31.20 -3.71
C ALA A 36 7.98 32.60 -4.26
N ARG A 37 8.65 33.65 -3.77
CA ARG A 37 8.50 35.03 -4.29
C ARG A 37 8.84 35.11 -5.77
N SER A 38 9.87 34.39 -6.24
CA SER A 38 10.20 34.34 -7.66
C SER A 38 9.16 33.59 -8.49
N LYS A 39 8.60 32.50 -7.97
CA LYS A 39 7.54 31.70 -8.63
C LYS A 39 6.18 32.39 -8.66
N GLU A 40 5.96 33.37 -7.77
CA GLU A 40 4.80 34.25 -7.81
C GLU A 40 4.82 35.12 -9.08
N VAL A 41 5.99 35.60 -9.49
CA VAL A 41 6.17 36.43 -10.70
C VAL A 41 6.22 35.57 -11.96
N ASP A 42 6.97 34.46 -11.93
CA ASP A 42 7.06 33.49 -13.03
C ASP A 42 6.32 32.21 -12.64
N VAL A 43 5.07 32.09 -13.10
CA VAL A 43 4.12 31.04 -12.70
C VAL A 43 4.64 29.66 -13.08
N ARG A 44 5.20 28.96 -12.09
CA ARG A 44 5.70 27.58 -12.22
C ARG A 44 5.22 26.72 -11.07
N PRO A 45 5.12 25.39 -11.25
CA PRO A 45 4.79 24.48 -10.16
C PRO A 45 5.73 24.64 -8.96
N ILE A 46 5.19 24.59 -7.74
CA ILE A 46 6.01 24.67 -6.52
C ILE A 46 6.94 23.45 -6.45
N ARG A 47 6.42 22.27 -6.75
CA ARG A 47 7.18 21.03 -6.79
C ARG A 47 7.66 20.76 -8.21
N ASP A 48 8.97 20.74 -8.41
CA ASP A 48 9.59 20.38 -9.68
C ASP A 48 10.26 19.02 -9.51
N THR A 49 9.55 17.97 -9.91
CA THR A 49 9.98 16.58 -9.70
C THR A 49 11.27 16.26 -10.45
N THR A 50 11.48 16.86 -11.63
CA THR A 50 12.73 16.69 -12.39
C THR A 50 13.90 17.30 -11.65
N ARG A 51 13.77 18.55 -11.19
CA ARG A 51 14.82 19.24 -10.42
C ARG A 51 15.07 18.57 -9.06
N GLU A 52 14.05 18.05 -8.41
CA GLU A 52 14.19 17.28 -7.16
C GLU A 52 14.99 15.99 -7.38
N LYS A 53 14.72 15.23 -8.46
CA LYS A 53 15.51 14.05 -8.81
C LYS A 53 16.98 14.39 -9.07
N GLU A 54 17.24 15.45 -9.84
CA GLU A 54 18.60 15.91 -10.12
C GLU A 54 19.34 16.34 -8.84
N LEU A 55 18.65 17.07 -7.95
CA LEU A 55 19.18 17.49 -6.66
C LEU A 55 19.54 16.30 -5.77
N LEU A 56 18.62 15.36 -5.56
CA LEU A 56 18.85 14.19 -4.72
C LEU A 56 19.95 13.30 -5.28
N SER A 57 19.99 13.07 -6.60
CA SER A 57 21.07 12.32 -7.26
C SER A 57 22.44 12.96 -7.02
N ARG A 58 22.54 14.29 -7.18
CA ARG A 58 23.77 15.04 -6.90
C ARG A 58 24.19 14.94 -5.44
N LEU A 59 23.25 15.03 -4.50
CA LEU A 59 23.51 14.96 -3.07
C LEU A 59 23.94 13.56 -2.62
N VAL A 60 23.33 12.51 -3.17
CA VAL A 60 23.75 11.12 -2.92
C VAL A 60 25.20 10.91 -3.35
N LYS A 61 25.58 11.41 -4.53
CA LYS A 61 26.97 11.35 -5.00
C LYS A 61 27.94 12.07 -4.04
N GLN A 62 27.61 13.29 -3.64
CA GLN A 62 28.43 14.08 -2.71
C GLN A 62 28.50 13.45 -1.31
N GLY A 63 27.40 12.90 -0.82
CA GLY A 63 27.33 12.21 0.47
C GLY A 63 28.20 10.95 0.49
N ARG A 64 28.20 10.18 -0.60
CA ARG A 64 29.07 8.99 -0.75
C ARG A 64 30.55 9.33 -0.72
N GLU A 65 30.96 10.41 -1.37
CA GLU A 65 32.35 10.90 -1.32
C GLU A 65 32.80 11.26 0.10
N GLN A 66 31.85 11.56 1.00
CA GLN A 66 32.07 11.88 2.41
C GLN A 66 31.82 10.68 3.36
N GLY A 67 31.52 9.48 2.84
CA GLY A 67 31.25 8.28 3.63
C GLY A 67 29.84 8.18 4.22
N LEU A 68 28.88 8.95 3.72
CA LEU A 68 27.47 8.86 4.13
C LEU A 68 26.70 7.86 3.28
N ASP A 69 25.81 7.10 3.93
CA ASP A 69 24.89 6.17 3.27
C ASP A 69 23.86 6.89 2.39
N ALA A 70 23.49 6.29 1.26
CA ALA A 70 22.58 6.90 0.30
C ALA A 70 21.13 6.98 0.81
N HIS A 71 20.64 5.97 1.52
CA HIS A 71 19.30 6.01 2.09
C HIS A 71 19.21 7.08 3.17
N TYR A 72 20.25 7.21 4.00
CA TYR A 72 20.34 8.27 4.99
C TYR A 72 20.30 9.67 4.36
N VAL A 73 21.11 9.92 3.32
CA VAL A 73 21.12 11.23 2.61
C VAL A 73 19.77 11.51 1.97
N ILE A 74 19.13 10.52 1.34
CA ILE A 74 17.83 10.69 0.70
C ILE A 74 16.76 11.01 1.72
N SER A 75 16.66 10.22 2.80
CA SER A 75 15.68 10.45 3.86
C SER A 75 15.82 11.86 4.44
N LEU A 76 17.03 12.28 4.79
CA LEU A 76 17.30 13.60 5.34
C LEU A 76 16.90 14.72 4.36
N TYR A 77 17.36 14.64 3.11
CA TYR A 77 17.09 15.70 2.14
C TYR A 77 15.67 15.69 1.61
N GLN A 78 14.96 14.56 1.62
CA GLN A 78 13.52 14.52 1.37
C GLN A 78 12.76 15.30 2.44
N SER A 79 13.04 15.07 3.72
CA SER A 79 12.42 15.85 4.81
C SER A 79 12.71 17.35 4.70
N ILE A 80 13.94 17.71 4.33
CA ILE A 80 14.35 19.10 4.11
C ILE A 80 13.64 19.74 2.89
N ILE A 81 13.43 18.97 1.81
CA ILE A 81 12.69 19.43 0.62
C ILE A 81 11.20 19.56 0.95
N GLU A 82 10.63 18.61 1.69
CA GLU A 82 9.24 18.64 2.13
C GLU A 82 8.95 19.88 2.99
N ASP A 83 9.80 20.19 3.98
CA ASP A 83 9.69 21.43 4.75
C ASP A 83 9.70 22.67 3.83
N SER A 84 10.58 22.70 2.83
CA SER A 84 10.65 23.82 1.88
C SER A 84 9.40 23.96 1.01
N VAL A 85 8.86 22.85 0.51
CA VAL A 85 7.61 22.84 -0.26
C VAL A 85 6.47 23.34 0.63
N LEU A 86 6.33 22.80 1.84
CA LEU A 86 5.29 23.21 2.78
C LEU A 86 5.35 24.71 3.10
N ASN A 87 6.55 25.24 3.35
CA ASN A 87 6.73 26.67 3.59
C ASN A 87 6.36 27.54 2.36
N GLN A 88 6.72 27.10 1.14
CA GLN A 88 6.33 27.80 -0.10
C GLN A 88 4.81 27.76 -0.32
N GLN A 89 4.19 26.60 -0.08
CA GLN A 89 2.73 26.43 -0.15
C GLN A 89 2.03 27.35 0.84
N ALA A 90 2.47 27.36 2.10
CA ALA A 90 1.92 28.23 3.14
C ALA A 90 2.02 29.72 2.78
N TYR A 91 3.17 30.16 2.23
CA TYR A 91 3.36 31.54 1.77
C TYR A 91 2.38 31.92 0.64
N LEU A 92 2.29 31.12 -0.42
CA LEU A 92 1.41 31.42 -1.56
C LEU A 92 -0.08 31.34 -1.18
N HIS A 93 -0.45 30.34 -0.38
CA HIS A 93 -1.81 30.22 0.15
C HIS A 93 -2.20 31.40 1.03
N GLY A 94 -1.30 31.85 1.91
CA GLY A 94 -1.51 33.02 2.76
C GLY A 94 -1.68 34.32 1.96
N ARG A 95 -0.95 34.49 0.85
CA ARG A 95 -1.10 35.65 -0.03
C ARG A 95 -2.37 35.62 -0.87
N ALA A 96 -2.80 34.45 -1.33
CA ALA A 96 -4.07 34.29 -2.04
C ALA A 96 -5.26 34.53 -1.10
N ASN A 97 -5.10 34.26 0.21
CA ASN A 97 -6.18 34.37 1.20
C ASN A 97 -5.75 35.23 2.41
N PRO A 98 -5.49 36.55 2.22
CA PRO A 98 -4.94 37.42 3.26
C PRO A 98 -5.90 37.64 4.43
N GLU A 99 -7.22 37.63 4.17
CA GLU A 99 -8.25 37.82 5.20
C GLU A 99 -8.40 36.63 6.15
N THR A 100 -7.87 35.46 5.78
CA THR A 100 -7.97 34.25 6.60
C THR A 100 -6.82 34.07 7.58
N GLN A 101 -5.72 34.82 7.50
CA GLN A 101 -4.57 34.66 8.41
C GLN A 101 -4.88 35.19 9.82
N LYS A 102 -5.25 34.29 10.72
CA LYS A 102 -5.32 34.56 12.17
C LYS A 102 -4.12 33.94 12.87
N GLN A 103 -3.69 34.54 13.98
CA GLN A 103 -2.67 33.95 14.84
C GLN A 103 -3.19 32.73 15.62
N GLN A 104 -4.51 32.66 15.81
CA GLN A 104 -5.20 31.60 16.52
C GLN A 104 -6.50 31.25 15.79
N TYR A 105 -6.82 29.97 15.68
CA TYR A 105 -8.08 29.48 15.13
C TYR A 105 -8.84 28.63 16.15
N CYS A 106 -10.15 28.83 16.22
CA CYS A 106 -11.04 27.91 16.94
C CYS A 106 -11.42 26.75 16.03
N ILE A 107 -11.15 25.51 16.46
CA ILE A 107 -11.35 24.31 15.64
C ILE A 107 -12.31 23.35 16.32
N ALA A 108 -13.43 23.11 15.64
CA ALA A 108 -14.44 22.12 16.02
C ALA A 108 -14.05 20.72 15.52
N TYR A 109 -14.08 19.72 16.40
CA TYR A 109 -13.81 18.33 16.05
C TYR A 109 -14.64 17.36 16.90
N LEU A 110 -14.78 16.11 16.46
CA LEU A 110 -15.56 15.11 17.19
C LEU A 110 -14.79 14.55 18.40
N GLY A 111 -15.43 14.58 19.57
CA GLY A 111 -14.93 14.00 20.82
C GLY A 111 -14.04 14.94 21.63
N ALA A 112 -13.30 14.37 22.57
CA ALA A 112 -12.42 15.10 23.50
C ALA A 112 -10.93 15.07 23.05
N ARG A 113 -10.07 15.75 23.81
CA ARG A 113 -8.61 15.73 23.60
C ARG A 113 -8.08 14.30 23.60
N GLY A 114 -7.06 14.03 22.79
CA GLY A 114 -6.51 12.69 22.59
C GLY A 114 -7.32 11.78 21.65
N SER A 115 -8.50 12.21 21.18
CA SER A 115 -9.16 11.54 20.05
C SER A 115 -8.32 11.68 18.77
N TYR A 116 -8.53 10.77 17.82
CA TYR A 116 -7.92 10.88 16.50
C TYR A 116 -8.30 12.19 15.78
N SER A 117 -9.54 12.68 15.95
CA SER A 117 -9.97 13.96 15.41
C SER A 117 -9.20 15.15 15.98
N TYR A 118 -8.92 15.14 17.29
CA TYR A 118 -8.08 16.15 17.95
C TYR A 118 -6.66 16.12 17.39
N LEU A 119 -6.06 14.93 17.25
CA LEU A 119 -4.69 14.79 16.72
C LEU A 119 -4.58 15.26 15.27
N ALA A 120 -5.59 14.97 14.44
CA ALA A 120 -5.67 15.48 13.07
C ALA A 120 -5.71 17.02 13.05
N ALA A 121 -6.55 17.62 13.90
CA ALA A 121 -6.66 19.07 14.02
C ALA A 121 -5.36 19.73 14.52
N SER A 122 -4.74 19.18 15.57
CA SER A 122 -3.47 19.68 16.11
C SER A 122 -2.37 19.66 15.04
N ARG A 123 -2.16 18.52 14.39
CA ARG A 123 -1.15 18.38 13.33
C ARG A 123 -1.38 19.35 12.17
N TYR A 124 -2.64 19.58 11.79
CA TYR A 124 -2.97 20.53 10.73
C TYR A 124 -2.61 21.98 11.11
N CYS A 125 -2.77 22.35 12.38
CA CYS A 125 -2.37 23.66 12.93
C CYS A 125 -0.85 23.80 13.08
N ASP A 126 -0.20 22.79 13.65
CA ASP A 126 1.25 22.79 13.89
C ASP A 126 2.02 23.01 12.58
N ARG A 127 1.58 22.33 11.50
CA ARG A 127 2.15 22.48 10.15
C ARG A 127 1.99 23.88 9.58
N ARG A 128 0.95 24.62 9.99
CA ARG A 128 0.68 26.01 9.56
C ARG A 128 1.24 27.05 10.53
N GLN A 129 1.83 26.61 11.63
CA GLN A 129 2.38 27.47 12.69
C GLN A 129 1.31 28.41 13.26
N VAL A 130 0.11 27.89 13.50
CA VAL A 130 -1.02 28.63 14.06
C VAL A 130 -1.48 27.99 15.36
N GLU A 131 -1.86 28.81 16.34
CA GLU A 131 -2.33 28.30 17.61
C GLU A 131 -3.75 27.74 17.47
N MET A 132 -3.98 26.54 18.02
CA MET A 132 -5.28 25.90 18.02
C MET A 132 -6.01 26.20 19.34
N GLN A 133 -7.20 26.78 19.24
CA GLN A 133 -8.20 26.73 20.30
C GLN A 133 -9.14 25.55 20.01
N ASP A 134 -9.12 24.54 20.89
CA ASP A 134 -9.90 23.33 20.71
C ASP A 134 -11.37 23.49 21.11
N LEU A 135 -12.28 22.98 20.26
CA LEU A 135 -13.70 22.87 20.54
C LEU A 135 -14.16 21.43 20.27
N GLY A 136 -14.25 20.62 21.32
CA GLY A 136 -14.77 19.26 21.23
C GLY A 136 -16.30 19.24 21.13
N CYS A 137 -16.83 18.60 20.09
CA CYS A 137 -18.26 18.44 19.83
C CYS A 137 -18.69 16.97 20.02
N GLN A 138 -19.98 16.76 20.26
CA GLN A 138 -20.57 15.42 20.47
C GLN A 138 -21.12 14.80 19.19
N SER A 139 -21.36 15.60 18.13
CA SER A 139 -21.84 15.11 16.83
C SER A 139 -21.26 15.91 15.66
N PHE A 140 -21.38 15.36 14.45
CA PHE A 140 -20.97 16.07 13.22
C PHE A 140 -21.87 17.29 12.93
N ASP A 141 -23.16 17.22 13.25
CA ASP A 141 -24.08 18.36 13.16
C ASP A 141 -23.67 19.53 14.08
N GLU A 142 -23.19 19.24 15.29
CA GLU A 142 -22.66 20.26 16.20
C GLU A 142 -21.41 20.93 15.64
N ILE A 143 -20.50 20.16 15.01
CA ILE A 143 -19.30 20.70 14.35
C ILE A 143 -19.72 21.66 13.23
N VAL A 144 -20.62 21.22 12.36
CA VAL A 144 -21.09 22.05 11.24
C VAL A 144 -21.82 23.29 11.74
N SER A 145 -22.70 23.16 12.72
CA SER A 145 -23.41 24.29 13.34
C SER A 145 -22.45 25.30 14.00
N ALA A 146 -21.41 24.82 14.69
CA ALA A 146 -20.40 25.68 15.32
C ALA A 146 -19.63 26.49 14.28
N VAL A 147 -19.29 25.89 13.13
CA VAL A 147 -18.60 26.59 12.05
C VAL A 147 -19.57 27.52 11.31
N GLU A 148 -20.80 27.12 11.01
CA GLU A 148 -21.77 27.98 10.32
C GLU A 148 -22.13 29.23 11.15
N SER A 149 -22.26 29.07 12.47
CA SER A 149 -22.62 30.16 13.39
C SER A 149 -21.47 31.10 13.76
N GLY A 150 -20.22 30.78 13.42
CA GLY A 150 -19.08 31.63 13.79
C GLY A 150 -18.36 31.25 15.07
N HIS A 151 -18.85 30.27 15.84
CA HIS A 151 -18.22 29.81 17.07
C HIS A 151 -16.89 29.08 16.83
N ALA A 152 -16.77 28.40 15.69
CA ALA A 152 -15.52 27.83 15.20
C ALA A 152 -15.13 28.44 13.85
N ASP A 153 -13.83 28.53 13.59
CA ASP A 153 -13.29 28.95 12.29
C ASP A 153 -13.23 27.78 11.32
N TYR A 154 -12.85 26.59 11.81
CA TYR A 154 -12.74 25.36 11.04
C TYR A 154 -13.44 24.19 11.73
N GLY A 155 -13.97 23.27 10.92
CA GLY A 155 -14.51 21.99 11.36
C GLY A 155 -13.71 20.84 10.77
N PHE A 156 -13.37 19.84 11.58
CA PHE A 156 -12.67 18.64 11.14
C PHE A 156 -13.65 17.46 11.10
N LEU A 157 -13.85 16.93 9.90
CA LEU A 157 -14.79 15.82 9.67
C LEU A 157 -14.03 14.63 9.08
N PRO A 158 -14.02 13.46 9.73
CA PRO A 158 -13.44 12.24 9.18
C PRO A 158 -14.36 11.72 8.07
N ILE A 159 -13.87 11.64 6.83
CA ILE A 159 -14.70 11.28 5.68
C ILE A 159 -14.58 9.79 5.30
N GLU A 160 -13.40 9.20 5.53
CA GLU A 160 -13.13 7.79 5.26
C GLU A 160 -12.00 7.26 6.13
N ASN A 161 -12.04 5.96 6.39
CA ASN A 161 -10.98 5.20 7.05
C ASN A 161 -10.66 3.95 6.23
N THR A 162 -9.38 3.60 6.10
CA THR A 162 -8.95 2.47 5.27
C THR A 162 -9.44 1.10 5.79
N SER A 163 -9.77 1.00 7.08
CA SER A 163 -10.29 -0.21 7.70
C SER A 163 -11.82 -0.29 7.69
N SER A 164 -12.52 0.80 8.02
CA SER A 164 -13.99 0.82 8.13
C SER A 164 -14.74 1.43 6.94
N GLY A 165 -14.03 1.95 5.95
CA GLY A 165 -14.62 2.60 4.77
C GLY A 165 -15.13 4.03 5.03
N SER A 166 -16.11 4.44 4.22
CA SER A 166 -16.71 5.78 4.24
C SER A 166 -17.54 6.03 5.51
N ILE A 167 -17.42 7.23 6.09
CA ILE A 167 -18.16 7.63 7.29
C ILE A 167 -19.45 8.35 6.86
N ASN A 168 -20.51 7.57 6.73
CA ASN A 168 -21.78 7.98 6.11
C ASN A 168 -22.39 9.25 6.71
N GLU A 169 -22.37 9.40 8.04
CA GLU A 169 -22.94 10.57 8.73
C GLU A 169 -22.29 11.89 8.26
N VAL A 170 -20.99 11.87 7.95
CA VAL A 170 -20.30 13.06 7.43
C VAL A 170 -20.80 13.44 6.05
N TYR A 171 -21.04 12.46 5.16
CA TYR A 171 -21.65 12.74 3.85
C TYR A 171 -23.03 13.36 4.01
N ASP A 172 -23.85 12.78 4.88
CA ASP A 172 -25.23 13.23 5.07
C ASP A 172 -25.26 14.70 5.56
N VAL A 173 -24.37 15.09 6.49
CA VAL A 173 -24.26 16.51 6.92
C VAL A 173 -23.71 17.42 5.80
N LEU A 174 -22.79 16.94 4.96
CA LEU A 174 -22.25 17.72 3.83
C LEU A 174 -23.30 18.06 2.76
N GLN A 175 -24.40 17.30 2.66
CA GLN A 175 -25.49 17.62 1.72
C GLN A 175 -26.17 18.95 2.05
N HIS A 176 -26.36 19.21 3.34
CA HIS A 176 -27.19 20.31 3.83
C HIS A 176 -26.38 21.54 4.24
N THR A 177 -25.07 21.39 4.43
CA THR A 177 -24.22 22.49 4.87
C THR A 177 -24.00 23.58 3.80
N SER A 178 -23.84 24.81 4.27
CA SER A 178 -23.37 25.96 3.49
C SER A 178 -21.84 26.10 3.47
N LEU A 179 -21.13 25.27 4.24
CA LEU A 179 -19.69 25.32 4.38
C LEU A 179 -18.96 24.84 3.12
N ALA A 180 -17.74 25.35 2.95
CA ALA A 180 -16.82 24.93 1.92
C ALA A 180 -15.70 24.04 2.49
N ILE A 181 -15.30 23.02 1.75
CA ILE A 181 -14.09 22.23 2.05
C ILE A 181 -12.87 23.05 1.63
N VAL A 182 -12.00 23.32 2.61
CA VAL A 182 -10.82 24.20 2.46
C VAL A 182 -9.50 23.48 2.67
N GLY A 183 -9.54 22.19 3.01
CA GLY A 183 -8.36 21.36 3.17
C GLY A 183 -8.71 19.91 3.45
N GLU A 184 -7.68 19.09 3.47
CA GLU A 184 -7.75 17.71 3.94
C GLU A 184 -6.54 17.42 4.82
N THR A 185 -6.68 16.43 5.70
CA THR A 185 -5.54 15.81 6.36
C THR A 185 -5.70 14.31 6.56
N THR A 186 -4.61 13.55 6.49
CA THR A 186 -4.63 12.11 6.79
C THR A 186 -3.78 11.82 8.01
N ILE A 187 -4.34 11.03 8.93
CA ILE A 187 -3.63 10.53 10.11
C ILE A 187 -3.63 9.01 10.13
N GLU A 188 -2.49 8.45 10.56
CA GLU A 188 -2.36 7.03 10.84
C GLU A 188 -3.04 6.70 12.17
N VAL A 189 -3.80 5.60 12.16
CA VAL A 189 -4.56 5.09 13.30
C VAL A 189 -3.78 3.92 13.89
N GLY A 190 -2.79 4.25 14.72
CA GLY A 190 -1.97 3.29 15.45
C GLY A 190 -2.51 3.01 16.84
N HIS A 191 -3.27 1.92 17.00
CA HIS A 191 -3.77 1.50 18.31
C HIS A 191 -2.65 0.94 19.18
N CYS A 192 -2.55 1.45 20.39
CA CYS A 192 -1.64 1.08 21.46
C CYS A 192 -2.44 0.65 22.70
N LEU A 193 -1.86 -0.23 23.51
CA LEU A 193 -2.37 -0.54 24.85
C LEU A 193 -1.77 0.47 25.83
N LEU A 194 -2.61 1.35 26.37
CA LEU A 194 -2.20 2.48 27.19
C LEU A 194 -2.50 2.22 28.65
N ALA A 195 -1.51 2.34 29.53
CA ALA A 195 -1.67 2.17 30.97
C ALA A 195 -0.85 3.22 31.76
N ASN A 196 -0.99 3.23 33.08
CA ASN A 196 -0.17 4.10 33.94
C ASN A 196 1.33 3.79 33.81
N SER A 197 2.18 4.80 34.00
CA SER A 197 3.63 4.64 33.95
C SER A 197 4.12 3.53 34.88
N GLY A 198 4.93 2.62 34.33
CA GLY A 198 5.49 1.48 35.06
C GLY A 198 4.59 0.24 35.16
N SER A 199 3.38 0.27 34.61
CA SER A 199 2.55 -0.93 34.43
C SER A 199 3.14 -1.86 33.37
N THR A 200 3.01 -3.17 33.58
CA THR A 200 3.39 -4.19 32.58
C THR A 200 2.16 -4.89 32.04
N ILE A 201 2.29 -5.55 30.88
CA ILE A 201 1.18 -6.26 30.25
C ILE A 201 0.54 -7.31 31.16
N ASN A 202 1.34 -7.95 32.03
CA ASN A 202 0.89 -8.97 32.96
C ASN A 202 0.04 -8.43 34.12
N ASP A 203 0.11 -7.12 34.38
CA ASP A 203 -0.69 -6.48 35.43
C ASP A 203 -2.13 -6.23 34.98
N ILE A 204 -2.34 -6.11 33.66
CA ILE A 204 -3.60 -5.67 33.05
C ILE A 204 -4.66 -6.78 33.12
N LYS A 205 -5.84 -6.39 33.60
CA LYS A 205 -7.03 -7.25 33.71
C LYS A 205 -8.23 -6.67 32.99
N THR A 206 -8.36 -5.35 32.94
CA THR A 206 -9.50 -4.68 32.30
C THR A 206 -9.01 -3.73 31.21
N VAL A 207 -9.61 -3.82 30.03
CA VAL A 207 -9.29 -2.98 28.88
C VAL A 207 -10.51 -2.16 28.49
N TYR A 208 -10.39 -0.84 28.60
CA TYR A 208 -11.39 0.14 28.18
C TYR A 208 -11.18 0.55 26.73
N ALA A 209 -12.22 0.48 25.90
CA ALA A 209 -12.11 0.95 24.52
C ALA A 209 -13.48 1.17 23.88
N HIS A 210 -13.50 1.96 22.81
CA HIS A 210 -14.67 2.03 21.93
C HIS A 210 -14.85 0.70 21.17
N PRO A 211 -16.09 0.26 20.84
CA PRO A 211 -16.33 -1.00 20.11
C PRO A 211 -15.54 -1.14 18.81
N GLN A 212 -15.32 -0.04 18.09
CA GLN A 212 -14.57 -0.07 16.82
C GLN A 212 -13.07 -0.42 17.01
N PRO A 213 -12.29 0.27 17.87
CA PRO A 213 -10.95 -0.18 18.25
C PRO A 213 -10.88 -1.63 18.74
N ILE A 214 -11.86 -2.10 19.53
CA ILE A 214 -11.91 -3.49 19.99
C ILE A 214 -12.03 -4.45 18.79
N SER A 215 -12.94 -4.18 17.86
CA SER A 215 -13.09 -4.98 16.64
C SER A 215 -11.81 -4.94 15.78
N GLN A 216 -11.18 -3.78 15.67
CA GLN A 216 -9.94 -3.59 14.93
C GLN A 216 -8.73 -4.26 15.59
N CYS A 217 -8.75 -4.52 16.90
CA CYS A 217 -7.66 -5.17 17.64
C CYS A 217 -8.00 -6.60 18.08
N SER A 218 -9.03 -7.20 17.48
CA SER A 218 -9.60 -8.48 17.95
C SER A 218 -8.62 -9.64 17.96
N ARG A 219 -7.66 -9.70 17.02
CA ARG A 219 -6.63 -10.77 17.01
C ARG A 219 -5.70 -10.66 18.21
N TYR A 220 -5.24 -9.45 18.51
CA TYR A 220 -4.42 -9.19 19.69
C TYR A 220 -5.18 -9.50 20.98
N LEU A 221 -6.42 -8.99 21.11
CA LEU A 221 -7.24 -9.22 22.29
C LEU A 221 -7.57 -10.71 22.50
N SER A 222 -7.67 -11.51 21.43
CA SER A 222 -7.91 -12.96 21.53
C SER A 222 -6.72 -13.75 22.10
N GLN A 223 -5.51 -13.21 22.02
CA GLN A 223 -4.31 -13.82 22.61
C GLN A 223 -4.25 -13.64 24.13
N HIS A 224 -5.02 -12.70 24.66
CA HIS A 224 -5.11 -12.35 26.08
C HIS A 224 -6.50 -12.66 26.64
N GLY A 225 -6.81 -13.95 26.79
CA GLY A 225 -8.13 -14.42 27.25
C GLY A 225 -8.51 -13.97 28.66
N GLU A 226 -7.54 -13.48 29.43
CA GLU A 226 -7.70 -12.89 30.76
C GLU A 226 -8.25 -11.46 30.75
N PHE A 227 -8.22 -10.75 29.61
CA PHE A 227 -8.68 -9.37 29.53
C PHE A 227 -10.20 -9.28 29.58
N LYS A 228 -10.70 -8.51 30.55
CA LYS A 228 -12.08 -8.07 30.61
C LYS A 228 -12.25 -6.80 29.76
N LEU A 229 -13.02 -6.88 28.68
CA LEU A 229 -13.29 -5.75 27.81
C LEU A 229 -14.47 -4.90 28.34
N GLU A 230 -14.26 -3.59 28.45
CA GLU A 230 -15.27 -2.62 28.89
C GLU A 230 -15.45 -1.53 27.83
N TYR A 231 -16.69 -1.38 27.35
CA TYR A 231 -16.98 -0.48 26.22
C TYR A 231 -17.12 0.97 26.66
N CYS A 232 -16.51 1.88 25.90
CA CYS A 232 -16.60 3.34 26.09
C CYS A 232 -17.16 4.01 24.82
N SER A 233 -17.62 5.25 24.94
CA SER A 233 -18.12 6.06 23.81
C SER A 233 -16.99 6.59 22.92
N SER A 234 -15.76 6.68 23.42
CA SER A 234 -14.60 7.11 22.63
C SER A 234 -13.28 6.61 23.21
N SER A 235 -12.20 6.69 22.42
CA SER A 235 -10.83 6.45 22.92
C SER A 235 -10.42 7.46 23.99
N ALA A 236 -10.85 8.71 23.89
CA ALA A 236 -10.56 9.73 24.89
C ALA A 236 -11.21 9.41 26.25
N GLU A 237 -12.48 8.98 26.25
CA GLU A 237 -13.16 8.52 27.47
C GLU A 237 -12.47 7.28 28.07
N ALA A 238 -12.02 6.35 27.23
CA ALA A 238 -11.28 5.18 27.70
C ALA A 238 -9.97 5.57 28.42
N MET A 239 -9.20 6.49 27.84
CA MET A 239 -7.97 7.02 28.45
C MET A 239 -8.25 7.79 29.74
N GLU A 240 -9.30 8.60 29.76
CA GLU A 240 -9.75 9.32 30.96
C GLU A 240 -10.12 8.36 32.10
N LYS A 241 -10.82 7.25 31.80
CA LYS A 241 -11.15 6.23 32.80
C LYS A 241 -9.92 5.59 33.42
N VAL A 242 -8.91 5.25 32.61
CA VAL A 242 -7.65 4.67 33.09
C VAL A 242 -6.90 5.67 33.98
N CYS A 243 -6.77 6.91 33.52
CA CYS A 243 -6.14 7.99 34.28
C CYS A 243 -6.84 8.23 35.62
N ASN A 244 -8.18 8.23 35.65
CA ASN A 244 -8.97 8.45 36.86
C ASN A 244 -8.98 7.24 37.82
N ALA A 245 -8.86 6.01 37.29
CA ALA A 245 -8.81 4.81 38.11
C ALA A 245 -7.53 4.72 38.95
N ASN A 246 -6.41 5.26 38.43
CA ASN A 246 -5.09 5.21 39.07
C ASN A 246 -4.71 3.78 39.55
N ASP A 247 -5.07 2.78 38.74
CA ASP A 247 -4.87 1.36 38.99
C ASP A 247 -4.01 0.77 37.86
N ASN A 248 -2.98 0.01 38.21
CA ASN A 248 -2.08 -0.60 37.23
C ASN A 248 -2.70 -1.81 36.51
N SER A 249 -3.86 -2.29 36.98
CA SER A 249 -4.59 -3.40 36.39
C SER A 249 -5.58 -3.01 35.29
N VAL A 250 -5.65 -1.72 34.94
CA VAL A 250 -6.51 -1.22 33.87
C VAL A 250 -5.70 -0.60 32.73
N ALA A 251 -6.20 -0.75 31.52
CA ALA A 251 -5.61 -0.16 30.31
C ALA A 251 -6.69 0.35 29.36
N ALA A 252 -6.29 1.18 28.40
CA ALA A 252 -7.14 1.73 27.35
C ALA A 252 -6.56 1.42 25.96
N ILE A 253 -7.42 1.33 24.95
CA ILE A 253 -6.97 1.29 23.55
C ILE A 253 -7.11 2.67 22.92
N GLY A 254 -5.98 3.25 22.50
CA GLY A 254 -5.91 4.56 21.88
C GLY A 254 -4.57 4.79 21.17
N SER A 255 -4.32 6.01 20.70
CA SER A 255 -3.01 6.36 20.14
C SER A 255 -1.99 6.68 21.23
N ALA A 256 -0.71 6.44 20.98
CA ALA A 256 0.37 6.80 21.90
C ALA A 256 0.39 8.31 22.22
N GLU A 257 0.20 9.15 21.20
CA GLU A 257 0.09 10.61 21.36
C GLU A 257 -1.13 11.00 22.20
N GLY A 258 -2.26 10.31 22.01
CA GLY A 258 -3.45 10.52 22.84
C GLY A 258 -3.18 10.15 24.28
N GLY A 259 -2.56 9.00 24.53
CA GLY A 259 -2.19 8.52 25.87
C GLY A 259 -1.28 9.49 26.63
N ALA A 260 -0.31 10.08 25.94
CA ALA A 260 0.60 11.06 26.53
C ALA A 260 -0.11 12.29 27.11
N LEU A 261 -1.24 12.73 26.52
CA LEU A 261 -2.06 13.82 27.06
C LEU A 261 -2.70 13.48 28.40
N TYR A 262 -2.91 12.19 28.66
CA TYR A 262 -3.46 11.64 29.90
C TYR A 262 -2.37 11.06 30.81
N GLN A 263 -1.09 11.33 30.54
CA GLN A 263 0.05 10.78 31.29
C GLN A 263 0.09 9.24 31.30
N LEU A 264 -0.42 8.62 30.24
CA LEU A 264 -0.39 7.18 30.03
C LEU A 264 0.75 6.79 29.09
N GLU A 265 1.33 5.62 29.33
CA GLU A 265 2.39 5.03 28.53
C GLU A 265 1.86 3.87 27.69
N ALA A 266 2.41 3.73 26.47
CA ALA A 266 2.12 2.59 25.62
C ALA A 266 2.90 1.37 26.12
N VAL A 267 2.18 0.42 26.71
CA VAL A 267 2.72 -0.86 27.18
C VAL A 267 2.94 -1.82 26.02
N ASP A 268 2.07 -1.74 25.01
CA ASP A 268 2.23 -2.45 23.74
C ASP A 268 1.70 -1.59 22.58
N SER A 269 2.18 -1.86 21.37
CA SER A 269 1.90 -1.06 20.18
C SER A 269 1.64 -1.95 18.96
N GLY A 270 0.95 -1.40 17.95
CA GLY A 270 0.64 -2.16 16.74
C GLY A 270 -0.46 -3.21 16.94
N LEU A 271 -1.42 -2.94 17.83
CA LEU A 271 -2.50 -3.86 18.19
C LEU A 271 -3.50 -4.11 17.03
N ALA A 272 -3.50 -3.24 16.02
CA ALA A 272 -4.47 -3.28 14.94
C ALA A 272 -4.27 -4.52 14.04
N ASN A 273 -5.39 -5.15 13.67
CA ASN A 273 -5.44 -6.30 12.76
C ASN A 273 -4.89 -5.98 11.37
N GLN A 274 -4.95 -4.71 10.95
CA GLN A 274 -4.43 -4.21 9.68
C GLN A 274 -3.27 -3.25 9.95
N LYS A 275 -2.14 -3.48 9.26
CA LYS A 275 -0.94 -2.64 9.40
C LYS A 275 -1.13 -1.22 8.84
N ILE A 276 -1.91 -1.07 7.78
CA ILE A 276 -2.18 0.22 7.14
C ILE A 276 -3.59 0.67 7.51
N ASN A 277 -3.70 1.38 8.64
CA ASN A 277 -4.95 1.98 9.09
C ASN A 277 -4.81 3.50 9.08
N GLN A 278 -5.53 4.17 8.20
CA GLN A 278 -5.46 5.62 8.04
C GLN A 278 -6.87 6.19 7.99
N SER A 279 -7.05 7.33 8.65
CA SER A 279 -8.29 8.12 8.58
C SER A 279 -8.00 9.42 7.85
N ARG A 280 -8.79 9.68 6.81
CA ARG A 280 -8.76 10.94 6.08
C ARG A 280 -9.83 11.87 6.63
N PHE A 281 -9.43 13.09 6.90
CA PHE A 281 -10.25 14.19 7.38
C PHE A 281 -10.34 15.27 6.32
N ILE A 282 -11.51 15.89 6.22
CA ILE A 282 -11.70 17.14 5.50
C ILE A 282 -11.81 18.29 6.50
N VAL A 283 -11.36 19.47 6.08
CA VAL A 283 -11.45 20.71 6.83
C VAL A 283 -12.49 21.59 6.18
N VAL A 284 -13.52 21.99 6.92
CA VAL A 284 -14.61 22.84 6.44
C VAL A 284 -14.57 24.23 7.06
N ALA A 285 -14.95 25.25 6.30
CA ALA A 285 -15.02 26.64 6.73
C ALA A 285 -16.19 27.38 6.07
N ARG A 286 -16.58 28.54 6.62
CA ARG A 286 -17.68 29.36 6.05
C ARG A 286 -17.34 29.95 4.67
N LYS A 287 -16.08 30.26 4.42
CA LYS A 287 -15.60 30.87 3.17
C LYS A 287 -14.71 29.87 2.45
N ALA A 288 -14.99 29.65 1.17
CA ALA A 288 -14.12 28.87 0.31
C ALA A 288 -12.73 29.52 0.20
N VAL A 289 -11.70 28.71 -0.01
CA VAL A 289 -10.33 29.18 -0.23
C VAL A 289 -10.02 29.22 -1.71
N GLU A 290 -9.22 30.20 -2.11
CA GLU A 290 -8.63 30.23 -3.44
C GLU A 290 -7.34 29.41 -3.44
N VAL A 291 -7.24 28.50 -4.41
CA VAL A 291 -6.05 27.67 -4.61
C VAL A 291 -5.27 28.20 -5.82
N PRO A 292 -4.06 28.75 -5.63
CA PRO A 292 -3.17 29.10 -6.74
C PRO A 292 -2.99 27.94 -7.73
N SER A 293 -2.99 28.23 -9.03
CA SER A 293 -2.83 27.23 -10.10
C SER A 293 -1.50 26.45 -10.05
N GLN A 294 -0.52 26.97 -9.31
CA GLN A 294 0.80 26.38 -9.10
C GLN A 294 0.77 25.22 -8.08
N LEU A 295 -0.33 25.09 -7.33
CA LEU A 295 -0.55 24.05 -6.32
C LEU A 295 -1.40 22.92 -6.90
N PRO A 296 -1.01 21.65 -6.65
CA PRO A 296 -1.94 20.54 -6.81
C PRO A 296 -3.18 20.80 -5.96
N ALA A 297 -4.34 20.68 -6.59
CA ALA A 297 -5.63 20.97 -5.98
C ALA A 297 -6.56 19.78 -6.18
N LYS A 298 -7.43 19.59 -5.20
CA LYS A 298 -8.55 18.65 -5.26
C LYS A 298 -9.83 19.45 -5.23
N CYS A 299 -10.75 19.10 -6.10
CA CYS A 299 -12.09 19.66 -6.13
C CYS A 299 -13.08 18.58 -5.73
N THR A 300 -13.78 18.79 -4.62
CA THR A 300 -14.85 17.92 -4.17
C THR A 300 -16.19 18.48 -4.63
N LEU A 301 -17.02 17.63 -5.26
CA LEU A 301 -18.36 18.00 -5.66
C LEU A 301 -19.36 16.90 -5.34
N ILE A 302 -20.62 17.30 -5.24
CA ILE A 302 -21.78 16.42 -5.19
C ILE A 302 -22.60 16.58 -6.45
N MET A 303 -23.10 15.48 -6.99
CA MET A 303 -24.02 15.50 -8.13
C MET A 303 -25.11 14.44 -8.01
N ALA A 304 -26.33 14.74 -8.48
CA ALA A 304 -27.37 13.74 -8.70
C ALA A 304 -27.61 13.58 -10.20
N THR A 305 -27.56 12.34 -10.68
CA THR A 305 -27.85 12.01 -12.07
C THR A 305 -29.31 11.66 -12.27
N GLY A 306 -29.77 11.60 -13.53
CA GLY A 306 -31.11 11.09 -13.83
C GLY A 306 -31.26 9.59 -13.55
N GLN A 307 -32.50 9.13 -13.35
CA GLN A 307 -32.84 7.70 -13.22
C GLN A 307 -32.98 7.03 -14.60
N LYS A 308 -31.88 6.96 -15.35
CA LYS A 308 -31.81 6.24 -16.62
C LYS A 308 -30.58 5.33 -16.64
N PRO A 309 -30.67 4.13 -17.26
CA PRO A 309 -29.48 3.30 -17.48
C PRO A 309 -28.37 4.11 -18.15
N GLY A 310 -27.16 4.07 -17.58
CA GLY A 310 -26.01 4.79 -18.10
C GLY A 310 -25.88 6.26 -17.67
N ALA A 311 -26.82 6.84 -16.90
CA ALA A 311 -26.76 8.26 -16.52
C ALA A 311 -25.48 8.64 -15.75
N LEU A 312 -25.00 7.77 -14.85
CA LEU A 312 -23.71 7.97 -14.18
C LEU A 312 -22.54 7.87 -15.17
N VAL A 313 -22.58 6.89 -16.07
CA VAL A 313 -21.53 6.69 -17.09
C VAL A 313 -21.40 7.93 -17.97
N GLU A 314 -22.51 8.52 -18.40
CA GLU A 314 -22.51 9.77 -19.17
C GLU A 314 -21.79 10.90 -18.41
N ALA A 315 -22.07 11.08 -17.12
CA ALA A 315 -21.37 12.06 -16.30
C ALA A 315 -19.87 11.75 -16.16
N LEU A 316 -19.49 10.49 -15.97
CA LEU A 316 -18.07 10.10 -15.87
C LEU A 316 -17.31 10.25 -17.20
N LEU A 317 -17.98 10.07 -18.34
CA LEU A 317 -17.39 10.30 -19.66
C LEU A 317 -17.01 11.77 -19.87
N VAL A 318 -17.74 12.72 -19.29
CA VAL A 318 -17.38 14.16 -19.31
C VAL A 318 -16.00 14.40 -18.70
N LEU A 319 -15.73 13.74 -17.56
CA LEU A 319 -14.45 13.83 -16.85
C LEU A 319 -13.33 13.16 -17.64
N LYS A 320 -13.58 11.94 -18.15
CA LYS A 320 -12.62 11.18 -18.95
C LYS A 320 -12.21 11.93 -20.22
N ALA A 321 -13.15 12.54 -20.93
CA ALA A 321 -12.90 13.29 -22.16
C ALA A 321 -11.95 14.48 -21.96
N ARG A 322 -11.79 14.96 -20.72
CA ARG A 322 -10.92 16.09 -20.33
C ARG A 322 -9.70 15.65 -19.54
N ASN A 323 -9.44 14.35 -19.46
CA ASN A 323 -8.32 13.77 -18.71
C ASN A 323 -8.30 14.19 -17.22
N LEU A 324 -9.48 14.35 -16.61
CA LEU A 324 -9.63 14.66 -15.20
C LEU A 324 -9.61 13.37 -14.39
N ASN A 325 -8.61 13.22 -13.51
CA ASN A 325 -8.52 12.06 -12.63
C ASN A 325 -9.52 12.20 -11.48
N MET A 326 -10.19 11.10 -11.14
CA MET A 326 -11.11 11.04 -10.01
C MET A 326 -10.47 10.16 -8.94
N SER A 327 -10.23 10.73 -7.77
CA SER A 327 -9.61 10.04 -6.63
C SER A 327 -10.65 9.39 -5.70
N LYS A 328 -11.93 9.79 -5.80
CA LYS A 328 -13.02 9.18 -5.03
C LYS A 328 -14.36 9.28 -5.76
N LEU A 329 -15.17 8.22 -5.65
CA LEU A 329 -16.57 8.17 -6.07
C LEU A 329 -17.37 7.39 -5.03
N GLU A 330 -18.35 8.04 -4.38
CA GLU A 330 -19.21 7.42 -3.37
C GLU A 330 -20.67 7.72 -3.69
N SER A 331 -21.56 6.73 -3.57
CA SER A 331 -23.01 6.90 -3.75
C SER A 331 -23.76 6.91 -2.42
N ARG A 332 -24.70 7.84 -2.25
CA ARG A 332 -25.59 7.91 -1.09
C ARG A 332 -27.04 8.09 -1.53
N PRO A 333 -28.00 7.38 -0.91
CA PRO A 333 -29.41 7.59 -1.19
C PRO A 333 -29.81 8.99 -0.74
N ILE A 334 -30.65 9.66 -1.53
CA ILE A 334 -31.18 10.99 -1.18
C ILE A 334 -32.39 10.82 -0.24
N PRO A 335 -32.34 11.33 1.00
CA PRO A 335 -33.47 11.24 1.92
C PRO A 335 -34.74 11.87 1.34
N GLY A 336 -35.85 11.13 1.37
CA GLY A 336 -37.14 11.59 0.89
C GLY A 336 -37.43 11.35 -0.60
N THR A 337 -36.44 10.93 -1.39
CA THR A 337 -36.62 10.54 -2.80
C THR A 337 -36.11 9.12 -3.04
N PRO A 338 -36.98 8.10 -2.92
CA PRO A 338 -36.59 6.70 -3.11
C PRO A 338 -35.91 6.48 -4.46
N TRP A 339 -34.80 5.71 -4.45
CA TRP A 339 -34.04 5.31 -5.64
C TRP A 339 -33.33 6.44 -6.39
N GLU A 340 -33.28 7.66 -5.83
CA GLU A 340 -32.38 8.70 -6.29
C GLU A 340 -31.10 8.68 -5.45
N GLU A 341 -29.95 8.66 -6.15
CA GLU A 341 -28.64 8.60 -5.54
C GLU A 341 -27.90 9.93 -5.76
N MET A 342 -27.25 10.41 -4.70
CA MET A 342 -26.27 11.48 -4.74
C MET A 342 -24.88 10.86 -4.84
N PHE A 343 -24.08 11.33 -5.80
CA PHE A 343 -22.69 10.94 -5.96
C PHE A 343 -21.77 12.02 -5.40
N TYR A 344 -20.80 11.60 -4.60
CA TYR A 344 -19.69 12.42 -4.10
C TYR A 344 -18.44 12.10 -4.89
N LEU A 345 -17.78 13.13 -5.39
CA LEU A 345 -16.63 13.00 -6.25
C LEU A 345 -15.49 13.85 -5.73
N ASP A 346 -14.31 13.26 -5.63
CA ASP A 346 -13.05 13.99 -5.54
C ASP A 346 -12.36 13.95 -6.90
N ILE A 347 -12.07 15.13 -7.45
CA ILE A 347 -11.42 15.29 -8.74
C ILE A 347 -10.08 15.98 -8.51
N ASP A 348 -8.99 15.41 -9.02
CA ASP A 348 -7.64 15.94 -8.88
C ASP A 348 -7.41 17.08 -9.88
N ALA A 349 -8.11 18.20 -9.67
CA ALA A 349 -8.00 19.39 -10.50
C ALA A 349 -8.29 20.67 -9.71
N ASN A 350 -7.66 21.76 -10.16
CA ASN A 350 -7.98 23.10 -9.68
C ASN A 350 -9.29 23.60 -10.31
N LEU A 351 -10.17 24.17 -9.50
CA LEU A 351 -11.44 24.73 -9.95
C LEU A 351 -11.25 25.78 -11.04
N ALA A 352 -10.20 26.61 -10.98
CA ALA A 352 -9.91 27.64 -11.96
C ALA A 352 -9.34 27.10 -13.29
N SER A 353 -9.02 25.81 -13.39
CA SER A 353 -8.45 25.23 -14.61
C SER A 353 -9.49 25.14 -15.73
N GLU A 354 -9.06 25.39 -16.97
CA GLU A 354 -9.93 25.32 -18.15
C GLU A 354 -10.60 23.94 -18.31
N PRO A 355 -9.90 22.79 -18.17
CA PRO A 355 -10.54 21.48 -18.23
C PRO A 355 -11.63 21.32 -17.17
N MET A 356 -11.40 21.78 -15.93
CA MET A 356 -12.38 21.68 -14.85
C MET A 356 -13.61 22.56 -15.11
N GLN A 357 -13.41 23.81 -15.50
CA GLN A 357 -14.50 24.73 -15.84
C GLN A 357 -15.34 24.21 -17.02
N ALA A 358 -14.70 23.62 -18.03
CA ALA A 358 -15.39 23.01 -19.14
C ALA A 358 -16.15 21.74 -18.74
N ALA A 359 -15.64 20.96 -17.78
CA ALA A 359 -16.31 19.77 -17.25
C ALA A 359 -17.56 20.15 -16.45
N LEU A 360 -17.45 21.14 -15.55
CA LEU A 360 -18.58 21.61 -14.74
C LEU A 360 -19.75 22.09 -15.60
N LYS A 361 -19.47 22.90 -16.64
CA LYS A 361 -20.50 23.39 -17.58
C LYS A 361 -21.22 22.28 -18.33
N GLU A 362 -20.57 21.14 -18.55
CA GLU A 362 -21.19 19.99 -19.21
C GLU A 362 -21.93 19.10 -18.21
N LEU A 363 -21.36 18.87 -17.03
CA LEU A 363 -22.03 18.17 -15.94
C LEU A 363 -23.31 18.87 -15.49
N GLU A 364 -23.33 20.21 -15.43
CA GLU A 364 -24.53 21.00 -15.14
C GLU A 364 -25.69 20.74 -16.12
N LYS A 365 -25.39 20.32 -17.35
CA LYS A 365 -26.41 20.00 -18.37
C LYS A 365 -26.90 18.56 -18.29
N THR A 366 -26.02 17.65 -17.86
CA THR A 366 -26.27 16.20 -17.84
C THR A 366 -26.82 15.72 -16.49
N THR A 367 -26.52 16.43 -15.41
CA THR A 367 -26.96 16.12 -14.04
C THR A 367 -28.20 16.92 -13.65
N ARG A 368 -28.99 16.40 -12.71
CA ARG A 368 -30.17 17.09 -12.16
C ARG A 368 -29.78 18.13 -11.13
N PHE A 369 -28.68 17.86 -10.44
CA PHE A 369 -28.13 18.71 -9.39
C PHE A 369 -26.62 18.52 -9.38
N ILE A 370 -25.89 19.61 -9.22
CA ILE A 370 -24.46 19.62 -8.98
C ILE A 370 -24.12 20.78 -8.05
N LYS A 371 -23.25 20.52 -7.08
CA LYS A 371 -22.72 21.54 -6.17
C LYS A 371 -21.25 21.24 -5.90
N VAL A 372 -20.41 22.25 -6.10
CA VAL A 372 -19.01 22.18 -5.66
C VAL A 372 -18.97 22.40 -4.15
N LEU A 373 -18.45 21.42 -3.41
CA LEU A 373 -18.27 21.53 -1.96
C LEU A 373 -16.99 22.28 -1.60
N GLY A 374 -15.98 22.26 -2.47
CA GLY A 374 -14.77 23.06 -2.25
C GLY A 374 -13.65 22.70 -3.22
N CYS A 375 -12.69 23.61 -3.33
CA CYS A 375 -11.42 23.38 -4.00
C CYS A 375 -10.31 23.73 -3.02
N TYR A 376 -9.42 22.76 -2.76
CA TYR A 376 -8.42 22.88 -1.71
C TYR A 376 -7.09 22.24 -2.12
N PRO A 377 -5.96 22.67 -1.55
CA PRO A 377 -4.66 22.07 -1.85
C PRO A 377 -4.61 20.59 -1.43
N CYS A 378 -4.06 19.73 -2.28
CA CYS A 378 -3.83 18.33 -1.92
C CYS A 378 -2.75 18.24 -0.82
N GLU A 379 -3.02 17.50 0.25
CA GLU A 379 -2.03 17.32 1.33
C GLU A 379 -0.96 16.29 0.96
N THR A 380 -1.32 15.25 0.20
CA THR A 380 -0.43 14.15 -0.22
C THR A 380 0.12 14.39 -1.62
N VAL A 381 1.12 15.26 -1.73
CA VAL A 381 1.99 15.26 -2.93
C VAL A 381 2.99 14.12 -2.74
N LYS A 382 2.79 13.00 -3.45
CA LYS A 382 3.69 11.83 -3.39
C LYS A 382 5.16 12.28 -3.48
N PRO A 383 6.04 11.88 -2.54
CA PRO A 383 7.44 12.23 -2.59
C PRO A 383 8.07 11.84 -3.93
N THR A 384 8.94 12.70 -4.44
CA THR A 384 9.71 12.39 -5.64
C THR A 384 10.63 11.21 -5.36
N GLN A 385 10.36 10.07 -6.01
CA GLN A 385 11.17 8.86 -5.88
C GLN A 385 12.33 8.88 -6.90
N LEU A 386 13.54 8.62 -6.41
CA LEU A 386 14.70 8.30 -7.26
C LEU A 386 14.59 6.85 -7.73
N SER A 387 15.00 6.57 -8.96
CA SER A 387 15.06 5.19 -9.44
C SER A 387 16.22 4.44 -8.81
N SER A 388 16.11 3.12 -8.65
CA SER A 388 17.16 2.24 -8.09
C SER A 388 18.51 2.37 -8.80
N SER A 389 18.51 2.76 -10.09
CA SER A 389 19.72 3.08 -10.85
C SER A 389 20.48 4.31 -10.36
N GLN A 390 19.79 5.33 -9.84
CA GLN A 390 20.39 6.56 -9.30
C GLN A 390 20.95 6.33 -7.89
N LEU A 391 20.44 5.29 -7.21
CA LEU A 391 20.93 4.77 -5.94
C LEU A 391 22.17 3.88 -6.07
N MET A 392 22.62 3.47 -7.27
CA MET A 392 23.68 2.45 -7.44
C MET A 392 25.03 2.98 -7.97
N ILE A 393 25.31 4.29 -7.93
CA ILE A 393 26.64 4.81 -8.34
C ILE A 393 27.68 4.56 -7.25
N GLU A 394 28.36 3.41 -7.28
CA GLU A 394 29.45 3.09 -6.36
C GLU A 394 30.69 3.99 -6.57
N PRO A 395 31.49 4.27 -5.51
CA PRO A 395 32.77 4.94 -5.65
C PRO A 395 33.77 4.03 -6.39
N ASN A 396 34.38 4.57 -7.44
CA ASN A 396 35.43 3.94 -8.23
C ASN A 396 36.55 3.34 -7.36
N THR A 397 36.64 2.01 -7.31
CA THR A 397 37.93 1.33 -7.14
C THR A 397 38.28 0.60 -8.45
N SER A 398 39.23 1.20 -9.18
CA SER A 398 40.24 0.49 -9.98
C SER A 398 39.79 -0.45 -11.11
N LYS A 399 39.41 0.12 -12.26
CA LYS A 399 40.04 -0.08 -13.59
C LYS A 399 39.10 0.48 -14.67
N ALA A 400 39.48 1.65 -15.19
CA ALA A 400 38.79 2.27 -16.31
C ALA A 400 38.95 1.41 -17.57
N THR A 401 37.83 0.90 -18.10
CA THR A 401 37.70 0.66 -19.53
C THR A 401 36.64 1.63 -20.03
N THR A 402 37.08 2.53 -20.91
CA THR A 402 36.29 3.57 -21.55
C THR A 402 35.09 2.97 -22.27
N VAL A 403 33.87 3.35 -21.90
CA VAL A 403 32.70 3.16 -22.77
C VAL A 403 32.02 4.51 -22.94
N GLN A 404 32.02 4.95 -24.20
CA GLN A 404 31.43 6.19 -24.67
C GLN A 404 29.93 6.21 -24.37
N ALA A 405 29.43 7.35 -23.91
CA ALA A 405 28.00 7.59 -23.74
C ALA A 405 27.31 7.61 -25.11
N THR A 406 26.66 6.51 -25.45
CA THR A 406 25.61 6.47 -26.46
C THR A 406 24.26 6.38 -25.77
N THR A 407 23.39 7.33 -26.09
CA THR A 407 21.96 7.37 -25.76
C THR A 407 21.32 6.05 -26.22
N GLN A 408 21.12 5.11 -25.31
CA GLN A 408 20.36 3.88 -25.55
C GLN A 408 19.21 3.83 -24.54
N THR A 409 17.99 3.70 -25.07
CA THR A 409 16.80 3.22 -24.36
C THR A 409 17.21 2.02 -23.51
N LYS A 410 17.05 2.13 -22.18
CA LYS A 410 17.50 1.08 -21.27
C LYS A 410 16.59 -0.14 -21.48
N GLU A 411 17.09 -1.17 -22.15
CA GLU A 411 16.36 -2.41 -22.43
C GLU A 411 15.90 -3.06 -21.12
N GLN A 412 14.62 -3.46 -21.04
CA GLN A 412 14.07 -4.14 -19.87
C GLN A 412 14.72 -5.52 -19.71
N ARG A 413 15.19 -5.86 -18.51
CA ARG A 413 15.90 -7.12 -18.24
C ARG A 413 15.05 -8.34 -18.53
N VAL A 414 13.74 -8.26 -18.32
CA VAL A 414 12.81 -9.35 -18.60
C VAL A 414 12.71 -9.66 -20.10
N SER A 415 13.07 -8.71 -20.97
CA SER A 415 12.86 -8.82 -22.42
C SER A 415 13.86 -9.73 -23.12
N LYS A 416 13.43 -10.36 -24.21
CA LYS A 416 14.34 -11.07 -25.11
C LYS A 416 15.34 -10.16 -25.83
N GLN A 417 15.07 -8.85 -25.88
CA GLN A 417 16.02 -7.87 -26.41
C GLN A 417 17.25 -7.80 -25.51
N TYR A 418 17.02 -7.77 -24.19
CA TYR A 418 18.09 -7.81 -23.19
C TYR A 418 18.82 -9.16 -23.16
N LYS A 419 18.10 -10.28 -23.23
CA LYS A 419 18.70 -11.62 -23.26
C LYS A 419 17.98 -12.52 -24.27
N ALA A 420 18.64 -12.74 -25.41
CA ALA A 420 18.08 -13.56 -26.48
C ALA A 420 17.97 -15.06 -26.13
N GLN A 421 18.85 -15.57 -25.27
CA GLN A 421 18.83 -16.98 -24.86
C GLN A 421 17.79 -17.22 -23.76
N PRO A 422 16.93 -18.24 -23.88
CA PRO A 422 16.00 -18.62 -22.83
C PRO A 422 16.73 -18.86 -21.50
N SER A 423 16.18 -18.32 -20.43
CA SER A 423 16.67 -18.59 -19.08
C SER A 423 16.23 -19.96 -18.61
N GLN A 424 17.01 -20.50 -17.68
CA GLN A 424 16.75 -21.77 -17.03
C GLN A 424 16.70 -21.52 -15.52
N VAL A 425 15.66 -22.04 -14.89
CA VAL A 425 15.52 -22.08 -13.44
C VAL A 425 15.82 -23.50 -12.97
N LEU A 426 16.78 -23.62 -12.06
CA LEU A 426 17.26 -24.88 -11.52
C LEU A 426 17.04 -24.91 -10.01
N CYS A 427 16.33 -25.93 -9.54
CA CYS A 427 16.12 -26.17 -8.12
C CYS A 427 16.05 -27.68 -7.88
N GLY A 428 17.06 -28.30 -7.25
CA GLY A 428 17.09 -29.75 -7.08
C GLY A 428 16.91 -30.51 -8.40
N GLN A 429 15.89 -31.36 -8.48
CA GLN A 429 15.52 -32.13 -9.69
C GLN A 429 14.57 -31.38 -10.63
N LEU A 430 14.07 -30.19 -10.23
CA LEU A 430 13.23 -29.34 -11.06
C LEU A 430 14.11 -28.48 -11.97
N SER A 431 13.83 -28.56 -13.28
CA SER A 431 14.41 -27.68 -14.28
C SER A 431 13.30 -27.11 -15.15
N LEU A 432 13.20 -25.79 -15.19
CA LEU A 432 12.24 -25.06 -16.02
C LEU A 432 13.00 -24.21 -17.04
N GLY A 433 12.57 -24.25 -18.30
CA GLY A 433 13.14 -23.45 -19.37
C GLY A 433 14.26 -24.16 -20.12
N ASN A 434 14.77 -23.49 -21.16
CA ASN A 434 15.80 -24.03 -22.06
C ASN A 434 15.46 -25.42 -22.63
N GLY A 435 14.17 -25.67 -22.94
CA GLY A 435 13.70 -26.94 -23.47
C GLY A 435 13.38 -28.01 -22.42
N HIS A 436 13.63 -27.74 -21.14
CA HIS A 436 13.15 -28.57 -20.04
C HIS A 436 11.73 -28.17 -19.66
N ILE A 437 10.89 -29.18 -19.42
CA ILE A 437 9.52 -29.03 -18.98
C ILE A 437 9.35 -29.64 -17.60
N GLY A 438 8.76 -28.89 -16.67
CA GLY A 438 8.57 -29.33 -15.29
C GLY A 438 7.13 -29.68 -14.93
N ALA A 439 6.94 -30.69 -14.08
CA ALA A 439 5.63 -30.99 -13.48
C ALA A 439 5.61 -30.66 -11.98
N LEU A 440 4.66 -29.81 -11.58
CA LEU A 440 4.49 -29.32 -10.22
C LEU A 440 3.10 -29.72 -9.69
N ALA A 441 3.03 -30.26 -8.48
CA ALA A 441 1.77 -30.54 -7.80
C ALA A 441 1.44 -29.44 -6.78
N GLN A 442 0.18 -29.03 -6.65
CA GLN A 442 -0.28 -28.13 -5.59
C GLN A 442 -0.99 -28.91 -4.50
N VAL A 443 -0.68 -28.55 -3.25
CA VAL A 443 -1.23 -29.17 -2.04
C VAL A 443 -1.66 -28.06 -1.10
N GLN A 444 -2.90 -28.15 -0.63
CA GLN A 444 -3.49 -27.20 0.31
C GLN A 444 -3.36 -27.74 1.75
N LEU A 445 -2.83 -26.94 2.67
CA LEU A 445 -2.89 -27.22 4.10
C LEU A 445 -4.28 -26.87 4.68
N PRO A 446 -4.74 -27.56 5.74
CA PRO A 446 -4.02 -28.56 6.53
C PRO A 446 -4.10 -29.99 5.97
N ILE A 447 -3.01 -30.75 6.12
CA ILE A 447 -2.88 -32.18 5.83
C ILE A 447 -2.04 -32.82 6.93
N ASP A 448 -2.31 -34.08 7.29
CA ASP A 448 -1.46 -34.78 8.26
C ASP A 448 -0.15 -35.27 7.61
N LEU A 449 0.90 -35.42 8.42
CA LEU A 449 2.23 -35.80 7.93
C LEU A 449 2.25 -37.21 7.29
N PRO A 450 1.64 -38.26 7.88
CA PRO A 450 1.62 -39.58 7.25
C PRO A 450 0.92 -39.61 5.87
N GLN A 451 -0.20 -38.89 5.72
CA GLN A 451 -0.91 -38.75 4.45
C GLN A 451 -0.05 -37.96 3.46
N PHE A 452 0.62 -36.90 3.91
CA PHE A 452 1.53 -36.12 3.09
C PHE A 452 2.73 -36.95 2.59
N GLU A 453 3.32 -37.81 3.42
CA GLU A 453 4.41 -38.72 3.03
C GLU A 453 3.96 -39.74 1.96
N GLN A 454 2.77 -40.33 2.13
CA GLN A 454 2.20 -41.24 1.14
C GLN A 454 1.93 -40.53 -0.20
N MET A 455 1.39 -39.32 -0.14
CA MET A 455 1.16 -38.49 -1.32
C MET A 455 2.48 -38.11 -1.99
N ALA A 456 3.51 -37.67 -1.25
CA ALA A 456 4.82 -37.33 -1.80
C ALA A 456 5.43 -38.50 -2.58
N LYS A 457 5.34 -39.72 -2.03
CA LYS A 457 5.76 -40.94 -2.72
C LYS A 457 4.99 -41.15 -4.03
N ALA A 458 3.67 -41.08 -4.00
CA ALA A 458 2.82 -41.28 -5.18
C ALA A 458 3.09 -40.23 -6.28
N LEU A 459 3.37 -38.99 -5.90
CA LEU A 459 3.72 -37.91 -6.82
C LEU A 459 5.06 -38.16 -7.50
N LYS A 460 6.06 -38.62 -6.74
CA LYS A 460 7.35 -38.98 -7.32
C LYS A 460 7.22 -40.15 -8.29
N GLU A 461 6.47 -41.20 -7.92
CA GLU A 461 6.21 -42.36 -8.78
C GLU A 461 5.47 -41.98 -10.07
N SER A 462 4.62 -40.96 -10.02
CA SER A 462 3.90 -40.45 -11.19
C SER A 462 4.76 -39.59 -12.10
N GLY A 463 5.86 -39.01 -11.59
CA GLY A 463 6.80 -38.20 -12.37
C GLY A 463 6.76 -36.69 -12.09
N PHE A 464 6.19 -36.26 -10.96
CA PHE A 464 6.32 -34.88 -10.50
C PHE A 464 7.75 -34.59 -9.99
N GLN A 465 8.16 -33.32 -10.08
CA GLN A 465 9.48 -32.86 -9.65
C GLN A 465 9.42 -31.92 -8.45
N ALA A 466 8.27 -31.28 -8.20
CA ALA A 466 8.09 -30.34 -7.11
C ALA A 466 6.67 -30.37 -6.56
N VAL A 467 6.55 -29.93 -5.31
CA VAL A 467 5.28 -29.75 -4.61
C VAL A 467 5.19 -28.31 -4.11
N VAL A 468 4.13 -27.61 -4.52
CA VAL A 468 3.74 -26.27 -4.08
C VAL A 468 2.78 -26.42 -2.90
N ILE A 469 3.22 -26.01 -1.72
CA ILE A 469 2.44 -26.03 -0.48
C ILE A 469 1.78 -24.67 -0.29
N GLN A 470 0.45 -24.67 -0.19
CA GLN A 470 -0.41 -23.49 0.02
C GLN A 470 -1.08 -23.54 1.40
N GLY A 471 -1.61 -22.41 1.86
CA GLY A 471 -2.31 -22.31 3.14
C GLY A 471 -1.38 -22.29 4.36
N LEU A 472 -0.17 -21.73 4.23
CA LEU A 472 0.82 -21.72 5.31
C LEU A 472 0.24 -21.15 6.61
N SER A 473 -0.49 -20.04 6.54
CA SER A 473 -1.12 -19.35 7.67
C SER A 473 -2.25 -20.12 8.38
N GLN A 474 -2.66 -21.29 7.88
CA GLN A 474 -3.76 -22.08 8.42
C GLN A 474 -3.31 -23.16 9.43
N GLN A 475 -2.01 -23.27 9.71
CA GLN A 475 -1.43 -24.23 10.66
C GLN A 475 -1.15 -23.63 12.05
N SER A 476 -1.52 -24.33 13.10
CA SER A 476 -1.31 -23.89 14.49
C SER A 476 0.16 -24.00 14.96
N ASP A 477 0.91 -25.00 14.49
CA ASP A 477 2.35 -25.20 14.77
C ASP A 477 3.17 -25.13 13.46
N LEU A 478 3.21 -23.93 12.87
CA LEU A 478 3.68 -23.69 11.50
C LEU A 478 5.14 -24.14 11.26
N ILE A 479 6.06 -23.81 12.16
CA ILE A 479 7.50 -23.99 11.93
C ILE A 479 7.89 -25.48 11.91
N SER A 480 7.50 -26.25 12.92
CA SER A 480 7.82 -27.67 13.01
C SER A 480 7.11 -28.49 11.93
N SER A 481 5.89 -28.09 11.57
CA SER A 481 5.10 -28.80 10.55
C SER A 481 5.70 -28.62 9.16
N ILE A 482 6.11 -27.41 8.80
CA ILE A 482 6.73 -27.12 7.49
C ILE A 482 8.09 -27.83 7.34
N ASP A 483 8.91 -27.87 8.39
CA ASP A 483 10.18 -28.59 8.34
C ASP A 483 9.95 -30.10 8.12
N ASN A 484 8.95 -30.69 8.79
CA ASN A 484 8.58 -32.09 8.58
C ASN A 484 8.09 -32.36 7.14
N PHE A 485 7.25 -31.48 6.58
CA PHE A 485 6.81 -31.62 5.18
C PHE A 485 7.97 -31.47 4.20
N LYS A 486 8.89 -30.52 4.44
CA LYS A 486 10.11 -30.40 3.64
C LYS A 486 10.92 -31.69 3.67
N ASN A 487 11.16 -32.23 4.86
CA ASN A 487 11.92 -33.46 5.05
C ASN A 487 11.25 -34.66 4.36
N ALA A 488 9.92 -34.75 4.41
CA ALA A 488 9.15 -35.77 3.67
C ALA A 488 9.33 -35.66 2.15
N LEU A 489 9.30 -34.45 1.58
CA LEU A 489 9.55 -34.23 0.15
C LEU A 489 11.00 -34.59 -0.24
N ALA A 490 11.97 -34.22 0.60
CA ALA A 490 13.38 -34.48 0.37
C ALA A 490 13.69 -35.99 0.30
N GLN A 491 12.98 -36.84 1.06
CA GLN A 491 13.14 -38.31 0.99
C GLN A 491 12.83 -38.89 -0.40
N PHE A 492 12.03 -38.19 -1.21
CA PHE A 492 11.62 -38.61 -2.54
C PHE A 492 12.22 -37.74 -3.67
N ASP A 493 13.23 -36.92 -3.37
CA ASP A 493 13.83 -35.98 -4.32
C ASP A 493 12.77 -35.08 -5.01
N LEU A 494 11.83 -34.55 -4.22
CA LEU A 494 10.85 -33.55 -4.64
C LEU A 494 11.24 -32.18 -4.08
N VAL A 495 11.17 -31.16 -4.92
CA VAL A 495 11.45 -29.77 -4.51
C VAL A 495 10.30 -29.23 -3.68
N CYS A 496 10.62 -28.64 -2.53
CA CYS A 496 9.65 -27.96 -1.69
C CYS A 496 9.48 -26.51 -2.15
N ILE A 497 8.30 -26.20 -2.71
CA ILE A 497 7.91 -24.84 -3.07
C ILE A 497 6.89 -24.35 -2.05
N LEU A 498 7.18 -23.22 -1.38
CA LEU A 498 6.23 -22.60 -0.44
C LEU A 498 5.54 -21.40 -1.11
N ALA A 499 4.21 -21.41 -1.15
CA ALA A 499 3.42 -20.32 -1.69
C ALA A 499 3.26 -19.19 -0.67
N ILE A 500 3.50 -17.96 -1.11
CA ILE A 500 3.32 -16.73 -0.35
C ILE A 500 1.96 -16.16 -0.76
N GLU A 501 0.96 -16.36 0.09
CA GLU A 501 -0.43 -15.92 -0.14
C GLU A 501 -0.76 -14.68 0.72
N HIS A 502 -0.02 -14.53 1.82
CA HIS A 502 -0.03 -13.38 2.72
C HIS A 502 1.40 -12.86 2.95
N GLU A 503 1.56 -11.58 3.30
CA GLU A 503 2.89 -11.00 3.55
C GLU A 503 3.63 -11.70 4.72
N THR A 504 2.88 -12.26 5.67
CA THR A 504 3.41 -13.00 6.82
C THR A 504 4.09 -14.30 6.41
N ASP A 505 3.72 -14.86 5.27
CA ASP A 505 4.24 -16.14 4.78
C ASP A 505 5.71 -16.02 4.34
N LEU A 506 6.15 -14.82 3.93
CA LEU A 506 7.47 -14.60 3.36
C LEU A 506 8.61 -15.06 4.29
N THR A 507 8.51 -14.77 5.59
CA THR A 507 9.56 -15.13 6.56
C THR A 507 9.75 -16.65 6.63
N ILE A 508 8.65 -17.40 6.61
CA ILE A 508 8.67 -18.86 6.73
C ILE A 508 9.02 -19.49 5.38
N ALA A 509 8.46 -18.96 4.29
CA ALA A 509 8.77 -19.39 2.94
C ALA A 509 10.28 -19.24 2.65
N THR A 510 10.88 -18.11 3.01
CA THR A 510 12.33 -17.87 2.79
C THR A 510 13.24 -18.71 3.68
N GLN A 511 12.76 -19.11 4.87
CA GLN A 511 13.53 -19.94 5.78
C GLN A 511 13.54 -21.42 5.38
N PHE A 512 12.39 -21.95 4.91
CA PHE A 512 12.23 -23.38 4.72
C PHE A 512 12.17 -23.81 3.25
N ALA A 513 11.71 -22.98 2.32
CA ALA A 513 11.52 -23.43 0.95
C ALA A 513 12.84 -23.66 0.21
N ASP A 514 12.83 -24.58 -0.75
CA ASP A 514 13.91 -24.69 -1.73
C ASP A 514 13.71 -23.65 -2.85
N MET A 515 12.45 -23.31 -3.13
CA MET A 515 12.00 -22.29 -4.09
C MET A 515 10.70 -21.66 -3.56
N VAL A 516 10.43 -20.39 -3.84
CA VAL A 516 9.18 -19.74 -3.40
C VAL A 516 8.27 -19.39 -4.57
N MET A 517 6.97 -19.36 -4.33
CA MET A 517 5.97 -18.90 -5.30
C MET A 517 5.20 -17.72 -4.72
N LEU A 518 5.17 -16.58 -5.41
CA LEU A 518 4.31 -15.46 -5.04
C LEU A 518 2.93 -15.65 -5.68
N SER A 519 1.88 -15.67 -4.86
CA SER A 519 0.51 -15.71 -5.34
C SER A 519 0.16 -14.47 -6.16
N GLY A 520 -0.68 -14.64 -7.18
CA GLY A 520 -1.14 -13.54 -8.03
C GLY A 520 -1.80 -12.38 -7.26
N ASN A 521 -2.36 -12.63 -6.08
CA ASN A 521 -2.95 -11.58 -5.23
C ASN A 521 -1.93 -10.59 -4.67
N LEU A 522 -0.66 -11.01 -4.53
CA LEU A 522 0.43 -10.19 -4.03
C LEU A 522 1.34 -9.66 -5.15
N MET A 523 1.01 -9.94 -6.42
CA MET A 523 1.82 -9.56 -7.59
C MET A 523 2.11 -8.04 -7.66
N TYR A 524 1.21 -7.19 -7.15
CA TYR A 524 1.39 -5.73 -7.13
C TYR A 524 2.11 -5.19 -5.88
N ASN A 525 2.49 -6.07 -4.94
CA ASN A 525 3.16 -5.67 -3.70
C ASN A 525 4.66 -5.43 -3.94
N GLN A 526 5.02 -4.17 -4.14
CA GLN A 526 6.40 -3.75 -4.46
C GLN A 526 7.42 -4.12 -3.38
N ALA A 527 7.03 -4.11 -2.10
CA ALA A 527 7.92 -4.47 -1.00
C ALA A 527 8.31 -5.96 -1.08
N ILE A 528 7.33 -6.84 -1.34
CA ILE A 528 7.58 -8.27 -1.50
C ILE A 528 8.37 -8.55 -2.77
N LEU A 529 8.03 -7.94 -3.91
CA LEU A 529 8.80 -8.11 -5.15
C LEU A 529 10.28 -7.71 -4.95
N THR A 530 10.53 -6.61 -4.24
CA THR A 530 11.89 -6.17 -3.91
C THR A 530 12.62 -7.22 -3.08
N GLN A 531 11.95 -7.76 -2.05
CA GLN A 531 12.52 -8.78 -1.17
C GLN A 531 12.79 -10.08 -1.93
N LEU A 532 11.86 -10.55 -2.76
CA LEU A 532 12.04 -11.74 -3.61
C LEU A 532 13.24 -11.60 -4.55
N GLY A 533 13.45 -10.39 -5.08
CA GLY A 533 14.58 -10.06 -5.93
C GLY A 533 15.94 -10.08 -5.22
N SER A 534 15.96 -10.02 -3.88
CA SER A 534 17.17 -10.15 -3.06
C SER A 534 17.44 -11.58 -2.57
N LEU A 535 16.50 -12.51 -2.80
CA LEU A 535 16.65 -13.90 -2.37
C LEU A 535 17.68 -14.66 -3.20
N LEU A 536 18.32 -15.64 -2.56
CA LEU A 536 19.25 -16.57 -3.20
C LEU A 536 18.58 -17.85 -3.68
N ILE A 537 17.29 -18.03 -3.39
CA ILE A 537 16.48 -19.16 -3.86
C ILE A 537 15.63 -18.76 -5.07
N PRO A 538 15.27 -19.72 -5.94
CA PRO A 538 14.42 -19.44 -7.09
C PRO A 538 13.02 -18.95 -6.73
N VAL A 539 12.39 -18.23 -7.65
CA VAL A 539 11.07 -17.60 -7.47
C VAL A 539 10.15 -17.95 -8.65
N ILE A 540 8.88 -18.28 -8.37
CA ILE A 540 7.79 -18.29 -9.35
C ILE A 540 6.89 -17.09 -9.08
N LEU A 541 6.62 -16.26 -10.08
CA LEU A 541 5.63 -15.18 -9.99
C LEU A 541 4.35 -15.58 -10.69
N GLU A 542 3.26 -15.71 -9.94
CA GLU A 542 1.93 -15.98 -10.49
C GLU A 542 1.24 -14.71 -10.98
N ARG A 543 0.61 -14.79 -12.15
CA ARG A 543 -0.21 -13.72 -12.72
C ARG A 543 -1.49 -13.53 -11.91
N ASN A 544 -1.79 -12.28 -11.54
CA ASN A 544 -3.09 -11.94 -11.00
C ASN A 544 -4.20 -12.17 -12.04
N ALA A 545 -5.36 -12.68 -11.64
CA ALA A 545 -6.47 -12.94 -12.56
C ALA A 545 -7.03 -11.68 -13.27
N MET A 546 -6.70 -10.48 -12.80
CA MET A 546 -7.07 -9.19 -13.42
C MET A 546 -5.90 -8.49 -14.11
N ALA A 547 -4.70 -9.07 -14.09
CA ALA A 547 -3.49 -8.46 -14.65
C ALA A 547 -3.36 -8.70 -16.15
N SER A 548 -2.79 -7.73 -16.87
CA SER A 548 -2.29 -7.93 -18.24
C SER A 548 -0.97 -8.71 -18.25
N VAL A 549 -0.51 -9.12 -19.43
CA VAL A 549 0.83 -9.71 -19.62
C VAL A 549 1.91 -8.69 -19.26
N ASP A 550 1.73 -7.42 -19.62
CA ASP A 550 2.65 -6.34 -19.29
C ASP A 550 2.79 -6.14 -17.78
N ASP A 551 1.70 -6.25 -17.02
CA ASP A 551 1.73 -6.14 -15.56
C ASP A 551 2.58 -7.25 -14.92
N LEU A 552 2.45 -8.48 -15.41
CA LEU A 552 3.27 -9.62 -14.95
C LEU A 552 4.75 -9.42 -15.32
N LEU A 553 5.04 -8.95 -16.54
CA LEU A 553 6.41 -8.66 -16.97
C LEU A 553 7.03 -7.51 -16.17
N ASN A 554 6.25 -6.49 -15.79
CA ASN A 554 6.71 -5.41 -14.93
C ASN A 554 7.03 -5.91 -13.51
N ALA A 555 6.19 -6.79 -12.94
CA ALA A 555 6.48 -7.42 -11.65
C ALA A 555 7.76 -8.28 -11.71
N ALA A 556 7.97 -8.99 -12.82
CA ALA A 556 9.18 -9.75 -13.07
C ALA A 556 10.43 -8.87 -13.26
N GLU A 557 10.29 -7.72 -13.93
CA GLU A 557 11.38 -6.75 -14.06
C GLU A 557 11.83 -6.24 -12.70
N GLU A 558 10.91 -6.01 -11.76
CA GLU A 558 11.26 -5.59 -10.41
C GLU A 558 12.15 -6.64 -9.73
N VAL A 559 11.72 -7.91 -9.71
CA VAL A 559 12.49 -9.02 -9.13
C VAL A 559 13.88 -9.17 -9.80
N LEU A 560 13.93 -9.13 -11.13
CA LEU A 560 15.19 -9.21 -11.88
C LEU A 560 16.12 -8.02 -11.60
N SER A 561 15.55 -6.83 -11.40
CA SER A 561 16.32 -5.60 -11.20
C SER A 561 17.06 -5.57 -9.87
N GLN A 562 16.57 -6.31 -8.88
CA GLN A 562 17.17 -6.45 -7.55
C GLN A 562 18.21 -7.58 -7.47
N GLY A 563 18.28 -8.47 -8.48
CA GLY A 563 19.39 -9.40 -8.66
C GLY A 563 19.03 -10.87 -8.78
N ASN A 564 17.79 -11.28 -8.45
CA ASN A 564 17.39 -12.68 -8.55
C ASN A 564 17.08 -13.07 -10.01
N GLN A 565 18.05 -13.76 -10.64
CA GLN A 565 17.93 -14.25 -12.02
C GLN A 565 17.30 -15.65 -12.12
N GLN A 566 17.00 -16.31 -11.00
CA GLN A 566 16.34 -17.61 -10.95
C GLN A 566 14.82 -17.41 -10.83
N LEU A 567 14.24 -16.80 -11.85
CA LEU A 567 12.83 -16.40 -11.89
C LEU A 567 12.05 -17.15 -12.98
N ALA A 568 10.88 -17.66 -12.62
CA ALA A 568 9.88 -18.20 -13.55
C ALA A 568 8.56 -17.43 -13.44
N LEU A 569 7.78 -17.42 -14.51
CA LEU A 569 6.44 -16.85 -14.55
C LEU A 569 5.40 -17.96 -14.47
N CYS A 570 4.23 -17.69 -13.90
CA CYS A 570 3.11 -18.62 -13.84
C CYS A 570 1.83 -17.98 -14.41
N GLU A 571 1.30 -18.58 -15.48
CA GLU A 571 0.02 -18.23 -16.09
C GLU A 571 -1.09 -19.13 -15.53
N SER A 572 -1.98 -18.55 -14.72
CA SER A 572 -3.04 -19.26 -13.97
C SER A 572 -4.46 -18.93 -14.46
N GLY A 573 -4.58 -18.16 -15.54
CA GLY A 573 -5.84 -17.69 -16.11
C GLY A 573 -6.25 -16.30 -15.66
N VAL A 574 -7.16 -15.70 -16.44
CA VAL A 574 -7.70 -14.35 -16.21
C VAL A 574 -9.22 -14.40 -16.05
N THR A 575 -9.77 -13.42 -15.34
CA THR A 575 -11.22 -13.29 -15.22
C THR A 575 -11.78 -12.72 -16.52
N THR A 576 -12.81 -13.38 -17.04
CA THR A 576 -13.49 -12.96 -18.27
C THR A 576 -14.97 -12.69 -17.98
N LEU A 577 -15.59 -11.86 -18.81
CA LEU A 577 -17.02 -11.56 -18.71
C LEU A 577 -17.92 -12.75 -19.06
N ASN A 578 -17.35 -13.83 -19.62
CA ASN A 578 -18.09 -14.93 -20.21
C ASN A 578 -18.47 -16.03 -19.21
N ASN A 579 -17.84 -16.07 -18.02
CA ASN A 579 -18.11 -17.09 -17.00
C ASN A 579 -18.20 -16.45 -15.61
N SER A 580 -19.38 -16.54 -14.99
CA SER A 580 -19.62 -16.08 -13.63
C SER A 580 -18.99 -17.02 -12.61
N GLY A 581 -17.68 -16.86 -12.35
CA GLY A 581 -17.02 -17.42 -11.16
C GLY A 581 -15.82 -18.34 -11.37
N LYS A 582 -15.46 -18.72 -12.61
CA LYS A 582 -14.20 -19.44 -12.91
C LYS A 582 -13.32 -18.60 -13.84
N PRO A 583 -11.99 -18.47 -13.59
CA PRO A 583 -11.08 -17.84 -14.53
C PRO A 583 -11.03 -18.63 -15.85
N SER A 584 -10.62 -17.96 -16.93
CA SER A 584 -10.38 -18.60 -18.22
C SER A 584 -8.88 -18.69 -18.46
N LEU A 585 -8.41 -19.86 -18.91
CA LEU A 585 -6.98 -20.07 -19.16
C LEU A 585 -6.56 -19.31 -20.42
N ASP A 586 -5.58 -18.42 -20.27
CA ASP A 586 -5.11 -17.56 -21.34
C ASP A 586 -3.88 -18.17 -22.03
N LEU A 587 -4.10 -19.13 -22.94
CA LEU A 587 -3.02 -19.71 -23.75
C LEU A 587 -2.42 -18.70 -24.75
N ALA A 588 -3.13 -17.62 -25.08
CA ALA A 588 -2.58 -16.56 -25.92
C ALA A 588 -1.49 -15.79 -25.16
N ALA A 589 -1.71 -15.51 -23.86
CA ALA A 589 -0.69 -14.94 -23.00
C ALA A 589 0.54 -15.83 -22.86
N LEU A 590 0.41 -17.17 -22.84
CA LEU A 590 1.57 -18.05 -22.90
C LEU A 590 2.42 -17.77 -24.16
N VAL A 591 1.80 -17.69 -25.33
CA VAL A 591 2.51 -17.40 -26.59
C VAL A 591 3.17 -16.02 -26.55
N GLU A 592 2.47 -15.04 -26.01
CA GLU A 592 2.95 -13.66 -25.86
C GLU A 592 4.14 -13.58 -24.89
N LEU A 593 4.02 -14.15 -23.69
CA LEU A 593 5.11 -14.23 -22.71
C LEU A 593 6.34 -14.93 -23.30
N LYS A 594 6.14 -16.04 -24.01
CA LYS A 594 7.22 -16.75 -24.71
C LYS A 594 7.78 -15.96 -25.89
N ALA A 595 7.08 -14.97 -26.43
CA ALA A 595 7.59 -14.09 -27.48
C ALA A 595 8.39 -12.91 -26.89
N LEU A 596 7.88 -12.29 -25.82
CA LEU A 596 8.42 -11.07 -25.23
C LEU A 596 9.56 -11.33 -24.23
N SER A 597 9.46 -12.40 -23.44
CA SER A 597 10.36 -12.69 -22.33
C SER A 597 11.27 -13.88 -22.59
N HIS A 598 12.46 -13.83 -21.99
CA HIS A 598 13.38 -14.96 -21.95
C HIS A 598 13.12 -15.90 -20.76
N LEU A 599 12.23 -15.55 -19.83
CA LEU A 599 11.97 -16.32 -18.62
C LEU A 599 11.16 -17.59 -18.92
N PRO A 600 11.34 -18.67 -18.14
CA PRO A 600 10.47 -19.83 -18.22
C PRO A 600 9.05 -19.50 -17.77
N VAL A 601 8.05 -20.12 -18.41
CA VAL A 601 6.62 -19.94 -18.12
C VAL A 601 6.00 -21.28 -17.74
N VAL A 602 5.56 -21.38 -16.49
CA VAL A 602 4.73 -22.47 -15.97
C VAL A 602 3.27 -22.11 -16.20
N VAL A 603 2.43 -23.10 -16.51
CA VAL A 603 0.99 -22.89 -16.69
C VAL A 603 0.23 -23.65 -15.61
N ASN A 604 -0.67 -22.97 -14.91
CA ASN A 604 -1.57 -23.58 -13.94
C ASN A 604 -3.01 -23.62 -14.49
N PRO A 605 -3.40 -24.72 -15.16
CA PRO A 605 -4.76 -24.88 -15.66
C PRO A 605 -5.81 -25.13 -14.56
N SER A 606 -5.42 -25.47 -13.32
CA SER A 606 -6.32 -26.09 -12.34
C SER A 606 -7.49 -25.23 -11.88
N TYR A 607 -7.42 -23.91 -12.04
CA TYR A 607 -8.53 -23.01 -11.67
C TYR A 607 -9.47 -22.74 -12.84
N ALA A 608 -9.05 -23.03 -14.07
CA ALA A 608 -9.69 -22.53 -15.28
C ALA A 608 -10.35 -23.60 -16.16
N ILE A 609 -9.99 -24.88 -15.98
CA ILE A 609 -10.51 -25.99 -16.78
C ILE A 609 -10.97 -27.14 -15.90
N ASP A 610 -11.91 -27.95 -16.39
CA ASP A 610 -12.36 -29.15 -15.69
C ASP A 610 -11.33 -30.28 -15.82
N ALA A 611 -11.27 -31.17 -14.82
CA ALA A 611 -10.21 -32.18 -14.72
C ALA A 611 -10.08 -33.07 -15.96
N GLU A 612 -11.20 -33.46 -16.59
CA GLU A 612 -11.24 -34.28 -17.80
C GLU A 612 -10.52 -33.63 -19.01
N GLN A 613 -10.39 -32.30 -19.00
CA GLN A 613 -9.76 -31.52 -20.07
C GLN A 613 -8.24 -31.35 -19.87
N LEU A 614 -7.72 -31.63 -18.67
CA LEU A 614 -6.29 -31.48 -18.33
C LEU A 614 -5.35 -32.19 -19.33
N PRO A 615 -5.60 -33.45 -19.78
CA PRO A 615 -4.74 -34.11 -20.76
C PRO A 615 -4.61 -33.35 -22.08
N THR A 616 -5.70 -32.75 -22.55
CA THR A 616 -5.74 -31.99 -23.81
C THR A 616 -4.96 -30.68 -23.66
N PHE A 617 -5.17 -29.97 -22.55
CA PHE A 617 -4.45 -28.73 -22.28
C PHE A 617 -2.96 -28.98 -22.01
N ALA A 618 -2.58 -30.10 -21.40
CA ALA A 618 -1.17 -30.47 -21.26
C ALA A 618 -0.47 -30.62 -22.62
N LYS A 619 -1.11 -31.27 -23.60
CA LYS A 619 -0.61 -31.33 -24.98
C LYS A 619 -0.49 -29.93 -25.59
N ALA A 620 -1.51 -29.08 -25.39
CA ALA A 620 -1.52 -27.72 -25.92
C ALA A 620 -0.37 -26.88 -25.33
N ILE A 621 -0.20 -26.89 -24.01
CA ILE A 621 0.85 -26.16 -23.29
C ILE A 621 2.24 -26.59 -23.79
N LYS A 622 2.48 -27.89 -23.94
CA LYS A 622 3.72 -28.41 -24.51
C LYS A 622 3.95 -27.92 -25.94
N GLN A 623 2.94 -28.01 -26.81
CA GLN A 623 3.06 -27.56 -28.21
C GLN A 623 3.30 -26.04 -28.32
N LEU A 624 2.74 -25.27 -27.38
CA LEU A 624 2.96 -23.83 -27.26
C LEU A 624 4.27 -23.47 -26.53
N LYS A 625 5.11 -24.47 -26.22
CA LYS A 625 6.43 -24.31 -25.58
C LYS A 625 6.36 -23.74 -24.16
N GLY A 626 5.32 -24.10 -23.40
CA GLY A 626 5.30 -23.92 -21.96
C GLY A 626 6.42 -24.74 -21.30
N ASP A 627 7.01 -24.18 -20.24
CA ASP A 627 8.17 -24.76 -19.56
C ASP A 627 7.79 -25.53 -18.29
N GLY A 628 6.51 -25.55 -17.93
CA GLY A 628 5.99 -26.44 -16.90
C GLY A 628 4.48 -26.41 -16.80
N VAL A 629 3.93 -27.41 -16.11
CA VAL A 629 2.51 -27.51 -15.76
C VAL A 629 2.37 -27.70 -14.27
N MET A 630 1.48 -26.91 -13.67
CA MET A 630 1.10 -27.00 -12.28
C MET A 630 -0.29 -27.63 -12.15
N MET A 631 -0.47 -28.57 -11.21
CA MET A 631 -1.74 -29.28 -11.03
C MET A 631 -2.17 -29.31 -9.56
N ASN A 632 -3.36 -28.80 -9.28
CA ASN A 632 -4.05 -29.02 -8.00
C ASN A 632 -4.69 -30.40 -7.98
N LEU A 633 -4.21 -31.26 -7.09
CA LEU A 633 -4.64 -32.66 -6.99
C LEU A 633 -5.99 -32.83 -6.31
N SER A 634 -6.31 -31.98 -5.32
CA SER A 634 -7.62 -31.99 -4.65
C SER A 634 -8.79 -31.70 -5.61
N ALA A 635 -8.52 -30.97 -6.70
CA ALA A 635 -9.50 -30.72 -7.76
C ALA A 635 -9.72 -31.93 -8.70
N ILE A 636 -8.82 -32.92 -8.66
CA ILE A 636 -8.85 -34.13 -9.49
C ILE A 636 -9.49 -35.31 -8.73
N GLU A 637 -9.44 -35.31 -7.39
CA GLU A 637 -9.92 -36.39 -6.51
C GLU A 637 -11.45 -36.51 -6.37
N SER A 638 -12.26 -35.73 -7.11
CA SER A 638 -13.74 -35.83 -7.07
C SER A 638 -14.31 -37.09 -7.75
N GLY A 639 -13.46 -37.98 -8.28
CA GLY A 639 -13.82 -39.24 -8.95
C GLY A 639 -13.32 -40.50 -8.21
N SER A 640 -13.57 -41.69 -8.77
CA SER A 640 -13.02 -42.94 -8.21
C SER A 640 -11.49 -42.95 -8.26
N GLN A 641 -10.82 -43.39 -7.19
CA GLN A 641 -9.36 -43.26 -7.01
C GLN A 641 -8.52 -43.78 -8.20
N GLY A 642 -8.99 -44.83 -8.89
CA GLY A 642 -8.32 -45.36 -10.09
C GLY A 642 -8.41 -44.47 -11.35
N GLN A 643 -9.45 -43.65 -11.49
CA GLN A 643 -9.61 -42.73 -12.63
C GLN A 643 -8.72 -41.50 -12.50
N SER A 644 -8.50 -41.03 -11.27
CA SER A 644 -7.64 -39.89 -10.95
C SER A 644 -6.17 -40.18 -11.26
N ASP A 645 -5.68 -41.37 -10.87
CA ASP A 645 -4.31 -41.80 -11.16
C ASP A 645 -4.05 -41.98 -12.67
N GLU A 646 -5.03 -42.49 -13.42
CA GLU A 646 -4.94 -42.63 -14.87
C GLU A 646 -4.91 -41.27 -15.57
N LEU A 647 -5.70 -40.30 -15.08
CA LEU A 647 -5.70 -38.93 -15.60
C LEU A 647 -4.33 -38.26 -15.40
N VAL A 648 -3.77 -38.33 -14.18
CA VAL A 648 -2.45 -37.76 -13.86
C VAL A 648 -1.36 -38.38 -14.73
N LYS A 649 -1.35 -39.73 -14.86
CA LYS A 649 -0.40 -40.42 -15.76
C LYS A 649 -0.55 -39.97 -17.20
N THR A 650 -1.77 -39.77 -17.67
CA THR A 650 -2.03 -39.30 -19.05
C THR A 650 -1.53 -37.87 -19.25
N VAL A 651 -1.75 -36.98 -18.28
CA VAL A 651 -1.24 -35.59 -18.32
C VAL A 651 0.29 -35.58 -18.38
N LEU A 652 0.96 -36.30 -17.48
CA LEU A 652 2.42 -36.35 -17.42
C LEU A 652 3.03 -37.03 -18.64
N SER A 653 2.39 -38.09 -19.15
CA SER A 653 2.78 -38.72 -20.41
C SER A 653 2.73 -37.72 -21.57
N ASN A 654 1.65 -36.96 -21.70
CA ASN A 654 1.52 -35.92 -22.74
C ASN A 654 2.51 -34.75 -22.56
N LEU A 655 2.96 -34.49 -21.34
CA LEU A 655 3.93 -33.45 -21.03
C LEU A 655 5.35 -33.89 -21.42
N TYR A 656 5.75 -35.12 -21.06
CA TYR A 656 7.11 -35.62 -21.26
C TYR A 656 7.33 -36.32 -22.61
N HIS A 657 6.29 -36.93 -23.21
CA HIS A 657 6.34 -37.63 -24.51
C HIS A 657 5.54 -36.88 -25.57
#